data_AF-A0A3C0BUF8-F1
#
_entry.id   AF-A0A3C0BUF8-F1
#
_cell.length_a   1.000
_cell.length_b   1.000
_cell.length_c   1.000
_cell.angle_alpha   90.00
_cell.angle_beta   90.00
_cell.angle_gamma   90.00
#
_symmetry.space_group_name_H-M   'P 1'
#
loop_
_entity.id
_entity.type
_entity.pdbx_description
1 polymer ?
#
loop_
_entity_poly.entity_id
_entity_poly.type
_entity_poly.pdbx_seq_one_letter_code
_entity_poly.pdbx_strand_id
1 'polypeptide(L)'
;LDFSKIEAGKLAVENIDFDLDKVLENVGNLISGKASAKGLELIFDIEPSVSPFFRGDPLRLGQILINFCNNAVKFTEKGEVVVKAQVLEDSKDSQLILFSVSDTGIGLTEEQIGRLFQAFQQADVSTTRKYGGTGLGLAISKRLAELMGGTIEVTSELGKGSTFRFTARLGMAAVTPRRRLLQADLRGRRVLIIDDNSHARTVLSGMLTNMTFVVDEAPSGREGIEMVSQAAKLGVPYEIAFVDWQMPGLDGIETGKRILALSELGTAPHLVMVTAYGREEVLKQAEDSGFENVLIKPVTASILFDTAVVALGADQERTETLQAEPSFDIDRMRGARVLLVEDNEINQEVAVGQLDEAELFVDLAENGAVAVRMVRENDYDIVLMDMQMPVMDGIEATRIIRADPRFRALPIIAMTANALVSDREMCLEAGMNDHIGKPIDPDQLLGVLLRWIKRPNGDGAATTDRASAMTPGAVANDVDAAPLEIAGIEVKLALKRTGGNRKRYETLLRRFAQQQAGAVEGIRKALSTGDAATAERAAHSLKGAAGTLGAAALSEAAAKAETAIRTGQGIGTALTSLSLALVPAVEAIRVALPEAVATNGGGLASADPAAVVEPLTRLKRLLETDDGEAADFIVDALPNLSGVLTGAEIESLSELVGDFNFEAALKCLSGIADRLSLNLQRE
;
A
#
# COMPACT_ATOMS: atom_id res chain seq x y z
N LEU A 1 1.27 -0.58 -26.56
CA LEU A 1 1.29 -2.06 -26.52
C LEU A 1 -0.13 -2.62 -26.51
N ASP A 2 -0.99 -2.28 -25.55
CA ASP A 2 -2.41 -2.73 -25.52
C ASP A 2 -3.16 -2.45 -26.82
N PHE A 3 -3.08 -1.23 -27.36
CA PHE A 3 -3.67 -0.89 -28.66
C PHE A 3 -3.22 -1.83 -29.79
N SER A 4 -1.90 -2.11 -29.88
CA SER A 4 -1.32 -3.02 -30.87
C SER A 4 -1.73 -4.48 -30.65
N LYS A 5 -1.87 -4.94 -29.40
CA LYS A 5 -2.37 -6.29 -29.07
C LYS A 5 -3.83 -6.45 -29.44
N ILE A 6 -4.63 -5.41 -29.20
CA ILE A 6 -6.04 -5.33 -29.54
C ILE A 6 -6.25 -5.35 -31.07
N GLU A 7 -5.49 -4.54 -31.81
CA GLU A 7 -5.55 -4.47 -33.28
C GLU A 7 -5.10 -5.79 -33.93
N ALA A 8 -4.13 -6.48 -33.32
CA ALA A 8 -3.69 -7.81 -33.74
C ALA A 8 -4.65 -8.95 -33.32
N GLY A 9 -5.76 -8.65 -32.62
CA GLY A 9 -6.71 -9.66 -32.12
C GLY A 9 -6.14 -10.60 -31.06
N LYS A 10 -5.04 -10.21 -30.40
CA LYS A 10 -4.32 -11.03 -29.41
C LYS A 10 -4.73 -10.75 -27.96
N LEU A 11 -5.61 -9.78 -27.72
CA LEU A 11 -6.11 -9.48 -26.39
C LEU A 11 -7.28 -10.43 -26.05
N ALA A 12 -7.08 -11.31 -25.07
CA ALA A 12 -8.13 -12.14 -24.52
C ALA A 12 -8.78 -11.44 -23.31
N VAL A 13 -10.11 -11.56 -23.20
CA VAL A 13 -10.87 -11.13 -22.02
C VAL A 13 -10.95 -12.31 -21.07
N GLU A 14 -10.61 -12.07 -19.80
CA GLU A 14 -10.69 -13.10 -18.78
C GLU A 14 -12.15 -13.41 -18.40
N ASN A 15 -12.38 -14.57 -17.80
CA ASN A 15 -13.72 -14.99 -17.38
C ASN A 15 -13.67 -15.61 -15.98
N ILE A 16 -13.43 -14.76 -15.00
CA ILE A 16 -13.27 -15.08 -13.58
C ILE A 16 -14.44 -14.55 -12.76
N ASP A 17 -14.74 -15.20 -11.63
CA ASP A 17 -15.73 -14.69 -10.68
C ASP A 17 -15.16 -13.45 -9.96
N PHE A 18 -15.97 -12.39 -9.85
CA PHE A 18 -15.59 -11.14 -9.21
C PHE A 18 -16.77 -10.44 -8.53
N ASP A 19 -16.42 -9.53 -7.64
CA ASP A 19 -17.32 -8.65 -6.91
C ASP A 19 -17.31 -7.27 -7.57
N LEU A 20 -18.47 -6.81 -8.05
CA LEU A 20 -18.60 -5.53 -8.74
C LEU A 20 -18.29 -4.36 -7.79
N ASP A 21 -18.69 -4.45 -6.52
CA ASP A 21 -18.44 -3.38 -5.54
C ASP A 21 -16.94 -3.15 -5.38
N LYS A 22 -16.12 -4.21 -5.36
CA LYS A 22 -14.65 -4.08 -5.31
C LYS A 22 -14.06 -3.43 -6.54
N VAL A 23 -14.66 -3.65 -7.73
CA VAL A 23 -14.21 -2.96 -8.95
C VAL A 23 -14.50 -1.47 -8.84
N LEU A 24 -15.71 -1.11 -8.41
CA LEU A 24 -16.14 0.28 -8.23
C LEU A 24 -15.37 0.99 -7.12
N GLU A 25 -15.07 0.30 -6.02
CA GLU A 25 -14.23 0.80 -4.93
C GLU A 25 -12.81 1.12 -5.41
N ASN A 26 -12.20 0.22 -6.19
CA ASN A 26 -10.88 0.47 -6.79
C ASN A 26 -10.91 1.67 -7.75
N VAL A 27 -11.99 1.82 -8.55
CA VAL A 27 -12.19 3.01 -9.39
C VAL A 27 -12.30 4.25 -8.51
N GLY A 28 -13.08 4.18 -7.43
CA GLY A 28 -13.26 5.25 -6.45
C GLY A 28 -11.93 5.70 -5.84
N ASN A 29 -11.15 4.78 -5.29
CA ASN A 29 -9.88 5.05 -4.62
C ASN A 29 -8.85 5.73 -5.53
N LEU A 30 -8.82 5.36 -6.82
CA LEU A 30 -7.90 5.96 -7.80
C LEU A 30 -8.32 7.36 -8.25
N ILE A 31 -9.62 7.68 -8.18
CA ILE A 31 -10.19 8.93 -8.71
C ILE A 31 -10.47 9.94 -7.59
N SER A 32 -10.76 9.49 -6.38
CA SER A 32 -11.16 10.30 -5.22
C SER A 32 -10.17 11.42 -4.93
N GLY A 33 -8.87 11.13 -4.89
CA GLY A 33 -7.83 12.14 -4.64
C GLY A 33 -7.81 13.25 -5.71
N LYS A 34 -8.02 12.91 -6.98
CA LYS A 34 -8.05 13.88 -8.08
C LYS A 34 -9.33 14.71 -8.10
N ALA A 35 -10.47 14.07 -7.82
CA ALA A 35 -11.77 14.73 -7.70
C ALA A 35 -11.76 15.71 -6.52
N SER A 36 -11.32 15.26 -5.35
CA SER A 36 -11.19 16.06 -4.12
C SER A 36 -10.23 17.25 -4.29
N ALA A 37 -9.09 17.07 -4.98
CA ALA A 37 -8.17 18.17 -5.28
C ALA A 37 -8.80 19.30 -6.12
N LYS A 38 -9.85 18.99 -6.90
CA LYS A 38 -10.65 19.96 -7.65
C LYS A 38 -11.94 20.38 -6.94
N GLY A 39 -12.25 19.81 -5.77
CA GLY A 39 -13.53 19.98 -5.10
C GLY A 39 -14.71 19.44 -5.91
N LEU A 40 -14.49 18.39 -6.71
CA LEU A 40 -15.54 17.68 -7.42
C LEU A 40 -16.12 16.57 -6.56
N GLU A 41 -17.44 16.42 -6.60
CA GLU A 41 -18.10 15.27 -5.98
C GLU A 41 -18.04 14.05 -6.88
N LEU A 42 -17.75 12.89 -6.30
CA LEU A 42 -17.74 11.61 -6.99
C LEU A 42 -18.82 10.71 -6.39
N ILE A 43 -19.83 10.37 -7.19
CA ILE A 43 -21.03 9.65 -6.75
C ILE A 43 -21.15 8.33 -7.51
N PHE A 44 -21.43 7.23 -6.79
CA PHE A 44 -21.74 5.93 -7.39
C PHE A 44 -23.22 5.62 -7.20
N ASP A 45 -23.95 5.48 -8.31
CA ASP A 45 -25.39 5.21 -8.36
C ASP A 45 -25.63 3.84 -9.02
N ILE A 46 -25.70 2.79 -8.21
CA ILE A 46 -25.83 1.41 -8.69
C ILE A 46 -27.28 0.96 -8.50
N GLU A 47 -27.92 0.59 -9.60
CA GLU A 47 -29.31 0.13 -9.56
C GLU A 47 -29.42 -1.19 -8.77
N PRO A 48 -30.39 -1.33 -7.85
CA PRO A 48 -30.50 -2.52 -6.99
C PRO A 48 -30.77 -3.84 -7.72
N SER A 49 -31.19 -3.79 -9.00
CA SER A 49 -31.35 -4.98 -9.85
C SER A 49 -30.02 -5.54 -10.37
N VAL A 50 -28.93 -4.77 -10.27
CA VAL A 50 -27.58 -5.19 -10.66
C VAL A 50 -27.06 -6.21 -9.65
N SER A 51 -26.67 -7.40 -10.13
CA SER A 51 -26.02 -8.38 -9.27
C SER A 51 -24.70 -7.85 -8.70
N PRO A 52 -24.38 -8.10 -7.42
CA PRO A 52 -23.07 -7.72 -6.87
C PRO A 52 -21.95 -8.66 -7.33
N PHE A 53 -22.28 -9.89 -7.77
CA PHE A 53 -21.29 -10.89 -8.18
C PHE A 53 -21.50 -11.30 -9.63
N PHE A 54 -20.41 -11.25 -10.39
CA PHE A 54 -20.39 -11.56 -11.81
C PHE A 54 -19.20 -12.46 -12.15
N ARG A 55 -19.26 -13.00 -13.36
CA ARG A 55 -18.17 -13.68 -14.03
C ARG A 55 -17.80 -12.91 -15.30
N GLY A 56 -16.52 -12.56 -15.42
CA GLY A 56 -15.99 -11.75 -16.53
C GLY A 56 -14.59 -11.25 -16.24
N ASP A 57 -14.24 -10.09 -16.78
CA ASP A 57 -12.92 -9.47 -16.63
C ASP A 57 -13.03 -8.17 -15.82
N PRO A 58 -12.80 -8.21 -14.49
CA PRO A 58 -12.90 -7.03 -13.63
C PRO A 58 -11.83 -5.98 -13.96
N LEU A 59 -10.67 -6.40 -14.47
CA LEU A 59 -9.57 -5.49 -14.79
C LEU A 59 -9.93 -4.63 -16.01
N ARG A 60 -10.47 -5.23 -17.07
CA ARG A 60 -10.89 -4.49 -18.28
C ARG A 60 -12.11 -3.64 -18.03
N LEU A 61 -13.06 -4.13 -17.23
CA LEU A 61 -14.20 -3.33 -16.77
C LEU A 61 -13.73 -2.08 -16.03
N GLY A 62 -12.86 -2.26 -15.03
CA GLY A 62 -12.25 -1.17 -14.27
C GLY A 62 -11.45 -0.21 -15.16
N GLN A 63 -10.72 -0.72 -16.16
CA GLN A 63 -9.95 0.10 -17.10
C GLN A 63 -10.84 1.06 -17.91
N ILE A 64 -12.01 0.62 -18.37
CA ILE A 64 -12.96 1.49 -19.07
C ILE A 64 -13.48 2.58 -18.13
N LEU A 65 -13.92 2.19 -16.92
CA LEU A 65 -14.45 3.11 -15.92
C LEU A 65 -13.41 4.14 -15.47
N ILE A 66 -12.18 3.72 -15.16
CA ILE A 66 -11.07 4.61 -14.78
C ILE A 66 -10.77 5.61 -15.90
N ASN A 67 -10.78 5.17 -17.16
CA ASN A 67 -10.53 6.08 -18.29
C ASN A 67 -11.65 7.14 -18.40
N PHE A 68 -12.91 6.73 -18.29
CA PHE A 68 -14.05 7.65 -18.34
C PHE A 68 -14.05 8.62 -17.15
N CYS A 69 -13.82 8.13 -15.93
CA CYS A 69 -13.74 8.95 -14.72
C CYS A 69 -12.56 9.93 -14.77
N ASN A 70 -11.39 9.52 -15.25
CA ASN A 70 -10.26 10.43 -15.42
C ASN A 70 -10.58 11.54 -16.42
N ASN A 71 -11.28 11.24 -17.51
CA ASN A 71 -11.70 12.28 -18.47
C ASN A 71 -12.73 13.23 -17.84
N ALA A 72 -13.75 12.69 -17.16
CA ALA A 72 -14.74 13.47 -16.43
C ALA A 72 -14.09 14.43 -15.43
N VAL A 73 -13.20 13.94 -14.56
CA VAL A 73 -12.47 14.77 -13.60
C VAL A 73 -11.53 15.75 -14.30
N LYS A 74 -10.90 15.37 -15.40
CA LYS A 74 -10.00 16.25 -16.18
C LYS A 74 -10.73 17.46 -16.77
N PHE A 75 -11.91 17.24 -17.35
CA PHE A 75 -12.67 18.25 -18.10
C PHE A 75 -13.77 18.97 -17.29
N THR A 76 -13.94 18.57 -16.02
CA THR A 76 -14.81 19.27 -15.06
C THR A 76 -13.95 20.14 -14.14
N GLU A 77 -14.35 21.40 -13.98
CA GLU A 77 -13.70 22.34 -13.04
C GLU A 77 -14.44 22.42 -11.71
N LYS A 78 -15.78 22.38 -11.75
CA LYS A 78 -16.66 22.41 -10.58
C LYS A 78 -17.91 21.57 -10.84
N GLY A 79 -18.50 21.04 -9.77
CA GLY A 79 -19.69 20.20 -9.82
C GLY A 79 -19.37 18.74 -9.49
N GLU A 80 -19.90 17.80 -10.26
CA GLU A 80 -19.91 16.39 -9.89
C GLU A 80 -19.59 15.46 -11.06
N VAL A 81 -19.16 14.25 -10.70
CA VAL A 81 -18.94 13.10 -11.57
C VAL A 81 -19.74 11.94 -11.00
N VAL A 82 -20.62 11.37 -11.82
CA VAL A 82 -21.57 10.33 -11.41
C VAL A 82 -21.30 9.07 -12.21
N VAL A 83 -21.01 7.98 -11.50
CA VAL A 83 -20.82 6.64 -12.07
C VAL A 83 -22.09 5.84 -11.80
N LYS A 84 -22.82 5.48 -12.87
CA LYS A 84 -24.07 4.73 -12.78
C LYS A 84 -23.93 3.34 -13.38
N ALA A 85 -24.62 2.36 -12.81
CA ALA A 85 -24.79 1.02 -13.40
C ALA A 85 -26.26 0.61 -13.40
N GLN A 86 -26.75 0.13 -14.54
CA GLN A 86 -28.16 -0.22 -14.75
C GLN A 86 -28.30 -1.52 -15.53
N VAL A 87 -29.31 -2.33 -15.23
CA VAL A 87 -29.57 -3.58 -15.98
C VAL A 87 -30.42 -3.26 -17.22
N LEU A 88 -29.92 -3.61 -18.40
CA LEU A 88 -30.67 -3.53 -19.66
C LEU A 88 -31.35 -4.86 -20.02
N GLU A 89 -30.66 -5.97 -19.75
CA GLU A 89 -31.20 -7.31 -19.95
C GLU A 89 -30.83 -8.18 -18.76
N ASP A 90 -31.80 -8.93 -18.25
CA ASP A 90 -31.63 -9.85 -17.13
C ASP A 90 -31.98 -11.27 -17.56
N SER A 91 -31.04 -12.20 -17.35
CA SER A 91 -31.20 -13.62 -17.67
C SER A 91 -30.56 -14.48 -16.58
N LYS A 92 -30.92 -15.77 -16.54
CA LYS A 92 -30.39 -16.69 -15.52
C LYS A 92 -28.86 -16.81 -15.55
N ASP A 93 -28.25 -16.67 -16.73
CA ASP A 93 -26.83 -16.94 -16.93
C ASP A 93 -25.99 -15.67 -17.08
N SER A 94 -26.62 -14.51 -17.37
CA SER A 94 -25.91 -13.24 -17.58
C SER A 94 -26.81 -12.01 -17.42
N GLN A 95 -26.21 -10.87 -17.10
CA GLN A 95 -26.83 -9.55 -17.20
C GLN A 95 -26.10 -8.69 -18.24
N LEU A 96 -26.85 -7.95 -19.05
CA LEU A 96 -26.32 -6.86 -19.86
C LEU A 96 -26.44 -5.57 -19.06
N ILE A 97 -25.31 -5.00 -18.66
CA ILE A 97 -25.28 -3.82 -17.80
C ILE A 97 -24.85 -2.61 -18.60
N LEU A 98 -25.59 -1.52 -18.47
CA LEU A 98 -25.22 -0.19 -18.92
C LEU A 98 -24.47 0.53 -17.80
N PHE A 99 -23.18 0.75 -18.02
CA PHE A 99 -22.38 1.63 -17.19
C PHE A 99 -22.37 3.03 -17.82
N SER A 100 -22.53 4.08 -17.02
CA SER A 100 -22.37 5.45 -17.48
C SER A 100 -21.55 6.29 -16.53
N VAL A 101 -20.70 7.15 -17.08
CA VAL A 101 -20.00 8.20 -16.35
C VAL A 101 -20.48 9.55 -16.88
N SER A 102 -21.15 10.30 -16.02
CA SER A 102 -21.69 11.63 -16.30
C SER A 102 -20.87 12.69 -15.56
N ASP A 103 -20.60 13.81 -16.20
CA ASP A 103 -19.89 14.95 -15.62
C ASP A 103 -20.59 16.26 -15.95
N THR A 104 -20.37 17.28 -15.13
CA THR A 104 -20.90 18.64 -15.32
C THR A 104 -19.87 19.59 -15.97
N GLY A 105 -18.93 19.04 -16.75
CA GLY A 105 -17.81 19.78 -17.31
C GLY A 105 -18.14 20.62 -18.55
N ILE A 106 -17.11 20.94 -19.33
CA ILE A 106 -17.21 21.83 -20.50
C ILE A 106 -18.11 21.28 -21.63
N GLY A 107 -18.42 19.99 -21.62
CA GLY A 107 -19.14 19.32 -22.70
C GLY A 107 -18.38 19.30 -24.03
N LEU A 108 -19.04 18.76 -25.07
CA LEU A 108 -18.48 18.52 -26.39
C LEU A 108 -19.47 18.94 -27.48
N THR A 109 -18.96 19.37 -28.64
CA THR A 109 -19.77 19.62 -29.84
C THR A 109 -20.02 18.32 -30.62
N GLU A 110 -21.04 18.30 -31.49
CA GLU A 110 -21.32 17.14 -32.36
C GLU A 110 -20.11 16.73 -33.22
N GLU A 111 -19.36 17.72 -33.73
CA GLU A 111 -18.14 17.47 -34.52
C GLU A 111 -17.05 16.78 -33.68
N GLN A 112 -16.89 17.19 -32.42
CA GLN A 112 -15.95 16.55 -31.49
C GLN A 112 -16.39 15.12 -31.15
N ILE A 113 -17.69 14.89 -30.95
CA ILE A 113 -18.25 13.56 -30.68
C ILE A 113 -17.93 12.58 -31.81
N GLY A 114 -18.09 13.00 -33.07
CA GLY A 114 -17.79 12.18 -34.24
C GLY A 114 -16.32 11.74 -34.39
N ARG A 115 -15.40 12.40 -33.66
CA ARG A 115 -13.95 12.16 -33.72
C ARG A 115 -13.37 11.47 -32.47
N LEU A 116 -14.11 11.41 -31.35
CA LEU A 116 -13.62 10.93 -30.04
C LEU A 116 -13.05 9.51 -30.02
N PHE A 117 -13.58 8.61 -30.84
CA PHE A 117 -13.18 7.19 -30.84
C PHE A 117 -12.16 6.85 -31.93
N GLN A 118 -11.67 7.84 -32.68
CA GLN A 118 -10.62 7.63 -33.67
C GLN A 118 -9.25 7.63 -32.96
N ALA A 119 -8.43 6.62 -33.24
CA ALA A 119 -7.10 6.52 -32.64
C ALA A 119 -6.25 7.76 -32.97
N PHE A 120 -5.52 8.26 -31.98
CA PHE A 120 -4.64 9.43 -32.08
C PHE A 120 -5.33 10.78 -32.37
N GLN A 121 -6.67 10.83 -32.38
CA GLN A 121 -7.38 12.10 -32.45
C GLN A 121 -7.60 12.68 -31.06
N GLN A 122 -7.31 13.98 -30.94
CA GLN A 122 -7.60 14.79 -29.76
C GLN A 122 -8.54 15.90 -30.18
N ALA A 123 -9.51 16.21 -29.32
CA ALA A 123 -10.58 17.17 -29.63
C ALA A 123 -10.08 18.61 -29.84
N ASP A 124 -8.81 18.92 -29.55
CA ASP A 124 -8.25 20.25 -29.70
C ASP A 124 -6.72 20.22 -29.94
N VAL A 125 -6.24 20.82 -31.03
CA VAL A 125 -4.80 20.93 -31.35
C VAL A 125 -4.14 22.04 -30.50
N SER A 126 -4.94 22.96 -29.93
CA SER A 126 -4.46 24.16 -29.23
C SER A 126 -4.15 23.96 -27.73
N THR A 127 -4.61 22.87 -27.12
CA THR A 127 -4.52 22.62 -25.66
C THR A 127 -3.41 21.66 -25.24
N THR A 128 -2.54 21.26 -26.18
CA THR A 128 -1.45 20.28 -26.01
C THR A 128 -0.43 20.63 -24.92
N ARG A 129 -0.38 21.88 -24.41
CA ARG A 129 0.48 22.25 -23.27
C ARG A 129 -0.18 22.15 -21.90
N LYS A 130 -1.51 22.10 -21.80
CA LYS A 130 -2.20 22.17 -20.49
C LYS A 130 -2.70 20.81 -20.01
N TYR A 131 -2.98 19.86 -20.91
CA TYR A 131 -3.74 18.65 -20.59
C TYR A 131 -3.29 17.41 -21.40
N GLY A 132 -2.01 17.05 -21.31
CA GLY A 132 -1.39 15.95 -22.06
C GLY A 132 -2.11 14.60 -21.97
N GLY A 133 -2.20 13.90 -23.10
CA GLY A 133 -2.72 12.53 -23.23
C GLY A 133 -2.28 11.94 -24.58
N THR A 134 -2.39 10.63 -24.77
CA THR A 134 -1.98 9.94 -26.01
C THR A 134 -3.09 9.88 -27.07
N GLY A 135 -4.33 10.26 -26.71
CA GLY A 135 -5.50 10.13 -27.60
C GLY A 135 -5.94 8.68 -27.86
N LEU A 136 -5.39 7.70 -27.14
CA LEU A 136 -5.67 6.28 -27.34
C LEU A 136 -6.72 5.71 -26.38
N GLY A 137 -6.94 6.36 -25.23
CA GLY A 137 -7.77 5.80 -24.16
C GLY A 137 -9.18 5.42 -24.61
N LEU A 138 -9.90 6.35 -25.25
CA LEU A 138 -11.28 6.11 -25.70
C LEU A 138 -11.39 5.05 -26.80
N ALA A 139 -10.41 4.99 -27.71
CA ALA A 139 -10.34 3.95 -28.74
C ALA A 139 -10.12 2.55 -28.11
N ILE A 140 -9.26 2.45 -27.09
CA ILE A 140 -9.06 1.22 -26.32
C ILE A 140 -10.35 0.85 -25.57
N SER A 141 -10.98 1.80 -24.89
CA SER A 141 -12.25 1.56 -24.17
C SER A 141 -13.32 0.99 -25.10
N LYS A 142 -13.50 1.59 -26.29
CA LYS A 142 -14.46 1.10 -27.29
C LYS A 142 -14.24 -0.36 -27.63
N ARG A 143 -12.98 -0.72 -27.87
CA ARG A 143 -12.64 -2.08 -28.27
C ARG A 143 -12.73 -3.09 -27.14
N LEU A 144 -12.45 -2.69 -25.89
CA LEU A 144 -12.68 -3.52 -24.72
C LEU A 144 -14.17 -3.79 -24.51
N ALA A 145 -15.03 -2.78 -24.65
CA ALA A 145 -16.49 -2.97 -24.56
C ALA A 145 -17.00 -3.94 -25.64
N GLU A 146 -16.53 -3.82 -26.88
CA GLU A 146 -16.85 -4.77 -27.96
C GLU A 146 -16.41 -6.20 -27.62
N LEU A 147 -15.22 -6.38 -27.06
CA LEU A 147 -14.74 -7.70 -26.63
C LEU A 147 -15.55 -8.29 -25.45
N MET A 148 -16.15 -7.42 -24.63
CA MET A 148 -17.07 -7.79 -23.54
C MET A 148 -18.53 -7.93 -24.02
N GLY A 149 -18.75 -7.97 -25.34
CA GLY A 149 -20.07 -8.19 -25.93
C GLY A 149 -21.02 -6.99 -25.84
N GLY A 150 -20.47 -5.77 -25.72
CA GLY A 150 -21.24 -4.53 -25.64
C GLY A 150 -20.76 -3.44 -26.61
N THR A 151 -21.21 -2.22 -26.33
CA THR A 151 -21.03 -1.03 -27.19
C THR A 151 -20.69 0.20 -26.34
N ILE A 152 -20.21 1.27 -26.97
CA ILE A 152 -19.97 2.56 -26.33
C ILE A 152 -20.74 3.66 -27.04
N GLU A 153 -21.33 4.56 -26.25
CA GLU A 153 -22.08 5.72 -26.71
C GLU A 153 -21.70 6.97 -25.91
N VAL A 154 -21.84 8.14 -26.52
CA VAL A 154 -21.58 9.44 -25.90
C VAL A 154 -22.74 10.37 -26.18
N THR A 155 -23.22 11.04 -25.15
CA THR A 155 -24.14 12.19 -25.26
C THR A 155 -23.51 13.36 -24.53
N SER A 156 -23.40 14.51 -25.17
CA SER A 156 -22.85 15.72 -24.54
C SER A 156 -23.43 16.97 -25.18
N GLU A 157 -23.53 18.03 -24.39
CA GLU A 157 -23.90 19.35 -24.85
C GLU A 157 -22.86 20.36 -24.33
N LEU A 158 -22.38 21.25 -25.22
CA LEU A 158 -21.37 22.23 -24.87
C LEU A 158 -21.84 23.12 -23.71
N GLY A 159 -21.03 23.17 -22.65
CA GLY A 159 -21.30 23.93 -21.43
C GLY A 159 -22.22 23.25 -20.41
N LYS A 160 -22.74 22.04 -20.70
CA LYS A 160 -23.59 21.27 -19.76
C LYS A 160 -22.99 19.94 -19.31
N GLY A 161 -21.80 19.61 -19.82
CA GLY A 161 -21.09 18.37 -19.49
C GLY A 161 -21.31 17.24 -20.49
N SER A 162 -20.85 16.05 -20.11
CA SER A 162 -20.84 14.86 -20.96
C SER A 162 -21.34 13.64 -20.21
N THR A 163 -21.89 12.68 -20.95
CA THR A 163 -22.18 11.34 -20.43
C THR A 163 -21.64 10.30 -21.40
N PHE A 164 -20.66 9.54 -20.93
CA PHE A 164 -20.08 8.40 -21.62
C PHE A 164 -20.74 7.13 -21.11
N ARG A 165 -21.26 6.30 -22.01
CA ARG A 165 -21.95 5.06 -21.69
C ARG A 165 -21.26 3.89 -22.35
N PHE A 166 -21.18 2.77 -21.67
CA PHE A 166 -20.84 1.50 -22.31
C PHE A 166 -21.67 0.36 -21.75
N THR A 167 -21.88 -0.65 -22.58
CA THR A 167 -22.51 -1.89 -22.15
C THR A 167 -21.47 -2.99 -21.98
N ALA A 168 -21.70 -3.88 -21.02
CA ALA A 168 -20.90 -5.09 -20.83
C ALA A 168 -21.83 -6.25 -20.49
N ARG A 169 -21.66 -7.39 -21.17
CA ARG A 169 -22.39 -8.62 -20.84
C ARG A 169 -21.56 -9.40 -19.84
N LEU A 170 -22.09 -9.55 -18.62
CA LEU A 170 -21.41 -10.23 -17.53
C LEU A 170 -22.16 -11.51 -17.17
N GLY A 171 -21.43 -12.62 -17.04
CA GLY A 171 -22.01 -13.90 -16.61
C GLY A 171 -22.39 -13.86 -15.14
N MET A 172 -23.37 -14.64 -14.71
CA MET A 172 -23.68 -14.79 -13.29
C MET A 172 -22.64 -15.69 -12.62
N ALA A 173 -22.12 -15.27 -11.46
CA ALA A 173 -21.17 -16.08 -10.70
C ALA A 173 -21.83 -17.37 -10.17
N ALA A 174 -21.12 -18.49 -10.21
CA ALA A 174 -21.66 -19.80 -9.82
C ALA A 174 -21.81 -19.96 -8.28
N VAL A 175 -21.04 -19.17 -7.52
CA VAL A 175 -21.07 -19.15 -6.06
C VAL A 175 -21.25 -17.71 -5.61
N THR A 176 -22.47 -17.33 -5.28
CA THR A 176 -22.70 -16.18 -4.42
C THR A 176 -22.17 -16.57 -3.04
N PRO A 177 -21.13 -15.92 -2.49
CA PRO A 177 -20.85 -16.08 -1.08
C PRO A 177 -22.15 -15.72 -0.36
N ARG A 178 -22.75 -16.67 0.37
CA ARG A 178 -23.85 -16.33 1.27
C ARG A 178 -23.27 -15.31 2.24
N ARG A 179 -23.54 -14.00 2.03
CA ARG A 179 -23.53 -13.04 3.13
C ARG A 179 -24.44 -13.72 4.16
N ARG A 180 -23.84 -14.20 5.26
CA ARG A 180 -24.62 -14.72 6.38
C ARG A 180 -25.63 -13.61 6.64
N LEU A 181 -26.91 -13.90 6.40
CA LEU A 181 -28.00 -12.99 6.70
C LEU A 181 -27.84 -12.70 8.19
N LEU A 182 -27.22 -11.56 8.51
CA LEU A 182 -27.17 -11.07 9.87
C LEU A 182 -28.63 -10.87 10.26
N GLN A 183 -29.00 -11.51 11.36
CA GLN A 183 -30.36 -11.48 11.93
C GLN A 183 -30.65 -10.12 12.61
N ALA A 184 -30.05 -9.04 12.11
CA ALA A 184 -30.42 -7.68 12.49
C ALA A 184 -31.71 -7.34 11.75
N ASP A 185 -32.83 -7.24 12.47
CA ASP A 185 -34.03 -6.66 11.87
C ASP A 185 -33.80 -5.15 11.70
N LEU A 186 -33.32 -4.76 10.51
CA LEU A 186 -33.10 -3.37 10.10
C LEU A 186 -34.36 -2.74 9.52
N ARG A 187 -35.41 -3.55 9.28
CA ARG A 187 -36.63 -3.09 8.61
C ARG A 187 -37.33 -2.05 9.47
N GLY A 188 -37.67 -0.92 8.86
CA GLY A 188 -38.46 0.12 9.50
C GLY A 188 -37.67 1.03 10.45
N ARG A 189 -36.35 0.81 10.60
CA ARG A 189 -35.51 1.70 11.41
C ARG A 189 -35.37 3.07 10.74
N ARG A 190 -35.42 4.14 11.55
CA ARG A 190 -35.46 5.51 11.04
C ARG A 190 -34.07 6.10 10.92
N VAL A 191 -33.75 6.59 9.73
CA VAL A 191 -32.45 7.18 9.38
C VAL A 191 -32.65 8.59 8.85
N LEU A 192 -31.79 9.52 9.25
CA LEU A 192 -31.75 10.88 8.72
C LEU A 192 -30.47 11.07 7.90
N ILE A 193 -30.59 11.62 6.69
CA ILE A 193 -29.44 12.05 5.87
C ILE A 193 -29.40 13.57 5.88
N ILE A 194 -28.25 14.14 6.27
CA ILE A 194 -28.01 15.58 6.29
C ILE A 194 -26.82 15.87 5.37
N ASP A 195 -27.07 16.37 4.16
CA ASP A 195 -26.04 16.70 3.17
C ASP A 195 -26.59 17.88 2.34
N ASP A 196 -25.77 18.85 1.92
CA ASP A 196 -26.25 19.98 1.13
C ASP A 196 -26.40 19.64 -0.37
N ASN A 197 -25.70 18.61 -0.85
CA ASN A 197 -25.83 18.11 -2.21
C ASN A 197 -27.09 17.24 -2.38
N SER A 198 -28.03 17.72 -3.21
CA SER A 198 -29.30 17.02 -3.49
C SER A 198 -29.13 15.67 -4.18
N HIS A 199 -28.12 15.52 -5.04
CA HIS A 199 -27.87 14.26 -5.74
C HIS A 199 -27.28 13.22 -4.78
N ALA A 200 -26.28 13.60 -3.98
CA ALA A 200 -25.72 12.74 -2.94
C ALA A 200 -26.81 12.28 -1.96
N ARG A 201 -27.68 13.18 -1.49
CA ARG A 201 -28.85 12.83 -0.67
C ARG A 201 -29.75 11.81 -1.33
N THR A 202 -30.15 12.04 -2.59
CA THR A 202 -31.03 11.14 -3.33
C THR A 202 -30.43 9.74 -3.48
N VAL A 203 -29.13 9.65 -3.78
CA VAL A 203 -28.42 8.37 -3.95
C VAL A 203 -28.31 7.61 -2.62
N LEU A 204 -27.86 8.28 -1.56
CA LEU A 204 -27.78 7.67 -0.22
C LEU A 204 -29.16 7.23 0.29
N SER A 205 -30.19 8.04 0.04
CA SER A 205 -31.59 7.75 0.38
C SER A 205 -32.12 6.52 -0.36
N GLY A 206 -31.84 6.42 -1.65
CA GLY A 206 -32.16 5.23 -2.46
C GLY A 206 -31.47 3.97 -1.92
N MET A 207 -30.17 4.05 -1.60
CA MET A 207 -29.41 2.91 -1.05
C MET A 207 -30.02 2.41 0.27
N LEU A 208 -30.27 3.31 1.23
CA LEU A 208 -30.81 2.96 2.55
C LEU A 208 -32.27 2.48 2.47
N THR A 209 -33.09 3.09 1.61
CA THR A 209 -34.47 2.65 1.38
C THR A 209 -34.51 1.22 0.81
N ASN A 210 -33.60 0.88 -0.11
CA ASN A 210 -33.47 -0.49 -0.63
C ASN A 210 -33.05 -1.51 0.45
N MET A 211 -32.34 -1.05 1.48
CA MET A 211 -32.02 -1.82 2.69
C MET A 211 -33.14 -1.83 3.72
N THR A 212 -34.35 -1.36 3.36
CA THR A 212 -35.58 -1.33 4.16
C THR A 212 -35.61 -0.35 5.34
N PHE A 213 -34.68 0.63 5.37
CA PHE A 213 -34.75 1.76 6.29
C PHE A 213 -35.86 2.73 5.91
N VAL A 214 -36.36 3.47 6.89
CA VAL A 214 -37.21 4.64 6.69
C VAL A 214 -36.31 5.86 6.71
N VAL A 215 -36.10 6.47 5.54
CA VAL A 215 -35.13 7.55 5.35
C VAL A 215 -35.85 8.88 5.24
N ASP A 216 -35.41 9.86 6.02
CA ASP A 216 -35.73 11.27 5.85
C ASP A 216 -34.48 12.04 5.43
N GLU A 217 -34.65 13.13 4.68
CA GLU A 217 -33.57 13.93 4.11
C GLU A 217 -33.63 15.38 4.60
N ALA A 218 -32.47 15.95 4.95
CA ALA A 218 -32.30 17.35 5.32
C ALA A 218 -31.21 18.00 4.45
N PRO A 219 -31.49 19.14 3.79
CA PRO A 219 -30.54 19.84 2.93
C PRO A 219 -29.52 20.71 3.67
N SER A 220 -29.57 20.76 5.00
CA SER A 220 -28.62 21.53 5.81
C SER A 220 -28.56 21.03 7.25
N GLY A 221 -27.45 21.31 7.94
CA GLY A 221 -27.29 21.01 9.37
C GLY A 221 -28.39 21.60 10.25
N ARG A 222 -28.87 22.81 9.93
CA ARG A 222 -29.93 23.47 10.69
C ARG A 222 -31.27 22.73 10.58
N GLU A 223 -31.66 22.36 9.37
CA GLU A 223 -32.89 21.61 9.13
C GLU A 223 -32.81 20.20 9.73
N GLY A 224 -31.64 19.56 9.65
CA GLY A 224 -31.39 18.28 10.30
C GLY A 224 -31.57 18.33 11.82
N ILE A 225 -31.03 19.34 12.50
CA ILE A 225 -31.23 19.54 13.94
C ILE A 225 -32.71 19.75 14.28
N GLU A 226 -33.43 20.57 13.50
CA GLU A 226 -34.86 20.81 13.69
C GLU A 226 -35.68 19.52 13.52
N MET A 227 -35.35 18.70 12.51
CA MET A 227 -35.99 17.40 12.28
C MET A 227 -35.73 16.43 13.43
N VAL A 228 -34.49 16.34 13.95
CA VAL A 228 -34.17 15.48 15.09
C VAL A 228 -34.95 15.91 16.34
N SER A 229 -34.99 17.21 16.65
CA SER A 229 -35.77 17.75 17.78
C SER A 229 -37.26 17.44 17.65
N GLN A 230 -37.84 17.64 16.46
CA GLN A 230 -39.26 17.36 16.22
C GLN A 230 -39.58 15.86 16.32
N ALA A 231 -38.73 15.00 15.76
CA ALA A 231 -38.87 13.55 15.82
C ALA A 231 -38.82 13.04 17.27
N ALA A 232 -37.91 13.58 18.08
CA ALA A 232 -37.81 13.28 19.51
C ALA A 232 -39.07 13.70 20.27
N LYS A 233 -39.60 14.91 20.02
CA LYS A 233 -40.86 15.40 20.62
C LYS A 233 -42.08 14.56 20.27
N LEU A 234 -42.13 14.01 19.07
CA LEU A 234 -43.21 13.15 18.58
C LEU A 234 -43.08 11.70 19.05
N GLY A 235 -42.03 11.35 19.81
CA GLY A 235 -41.79 9.99 20.30
C GLY A 235 -41.37 9.01 19.20
N VAL A 236 -40.88 9.52 18.08
CA VAL A 236 -40.38 8.74 16.93
C VAL A 236 -38.95 9.17 16.62
N PRO A 237 -37.98 9.05 17.52
CA PRO A 237 -36.61 9.53 17.28
C PRO A 237 -35.96 8.83 16.08
N TYR A 238 -34.98 9.48 15.46
CA TYR A 238 -34.08 8.82 14.52
C TYR A 238 -33.13 7.91 15.28
N GLU A 239 -32.76 6.79 14.67
CA GLU A 239 -31.80 5.84 15.24
C GLU A 239 -30.39 6.10 14.70
N ILE A 240 -30.26 6.54 13.44
CA ILE A 240 -28.99 6.92 12.83
C ILE A 240 -29.16 8.28 12.12
N ALA A 241 -28.13 9.12 12.17
CA ALA A 241 -28.00 10.27 11.29
C ALA A 241 -26.66 10.21 10.52
N PHE A 242 -26.74 10.21 9.18
CA PHE A 242 -25.59 10.40 8.29
C PHE A 242 -25.42 11.89 8.01
N VAL A 243 -24.29 12.48 8.38
CA VAL A 243 -24.07 13.92 8.34
C VAL A 243 -22.86 14.25 7.48
N ASP A 244 -23.07 14.98 6.38
CA ASP A 244 -21.97 15.49 5.57
C ASP A 244 -21.14 16.51 6.36
N TRP A 245 -19.83 16.40 6.28
CA TRP A 245 -18.93 17.34 6.94
C TRP A 245 -19.03 18.74 6.34
N GLN A 246 -19.05 18.85 5.01
CA GLN A 246 -18.77 20.08 4.29
C GLN A 246 -20.05 20.77 3.80
N MET A 247 -20.88 21.17 4.76
CA MET A 247 -22.09 21.92 4.47
C MET A 247 -21.91 23.45 4.63
N PRO A 248 -22.55 24.28 3.79
CA PRO A 248 -22.57 25.73 3.96
C PRO A 248 -23.22 26.17 5.27
N GLY A 249 -22.59 27.13 5.95
CA GLY A 249 -23.11 27.73 7.17
C GLY A 249 -22.82 26.89 8.42
N LEU A 250 -23.55 25.79 8.61
CA LEU A 250 -23.35 24.88 9.74
C LEU A 250 -22.71 23.58 9.24
N ASP A 251 -21.44 23.36 9.58
CA ASP A 251 -20.69 22.16 9.18
C ASP A 251 -21.17 20.90 9.92
N GLY A 252 -20.72 19.72 9.45
CA GLY A 252 -21.16 18.45 10.01
C GLY A 252 -20.76 18.23 11.48
N ILE A 253 -19.58 18.70 11.89
CA ILE A 253 -19.13 18.61 13.29
C ILE A 253 -20.07 19.38 14.22
N GLU A 254 -20.27 20.66 13.93
CA GLU A 254 -21.10 21.53 14.76
C GLU A 254 -22.57 21.06 14.71
N THR A 255 -23.02 20.54 13.58
CA THR A 255 -24.32 19.87 13.45
C THR A 255 -24.44 18.70 14.45
N GLY A 256 -23.47 17.79 14.47
CA GLY A 256 -23.45 16.64 15.38
C GLY A 256 -23.45 17.06 16.86
N LYS A 257 -22.58 18.01 17.24
CA LYS A 257 -22.53 18.55 18.62
C LYS A 257 -23.87 19.12 19.06
N ARG A 258 -24.55 19.86 18.19
CA ARG A 258 -25.85 20.46 18.50
C ARG A 258 -26.96 19.43 18.59
N ILE A 259 -26.92 18.39 17.75
CA ILE A 259 -27.83 17.25 17.87
C ILE A 259 -27.67 16.61 19.26
N LEU A 260 -26.44 16.26 19.66
CA LEU A 260 -26.19 15.63 20.96
C LEU A 260 -26.52 16.52 22.16
N ALA A 261 -26.47 17.84 21.99
CA ALA A 261 -26.82 18.82 23.04
C ALA A 261 -28.34 19.02 23.22
N LEU A 262 -29.20 18.41 22.39
CA LEU A 262 -30.65 18.53 22.53
C LEU A 262 -31.15 17.83 23.81
N SER A 263 -31.67 18.59 24.75
CA SER A 263 -32.24 18.08 26.02
C SER A 263 -33.48 17.21 25.84
N GLU A 264 -34.09 17.24 24.66
CA GLU A 264 -35.31 16.54 24.30
C GLU A 264 -35.04 15.10 23.81
N LEU A 265 -33.78 14.72 23.65
CA LEU A 265 -33.37 13.37 23.26
C LEU A 265 -33.52 12.41 24.45
N GLY A 266 -34.43 11.44 24.32
CA GLY A 266 -34.47 10.29 25.24
C GLY A 266 -33.31 9.33 24.98
N THR A 267 -33.05 9.04 23.71
CA THR A 267 -31.89 8.28 23.23
C THR A 267 -31.32 9.04 22.04
N ALA A 268 -30.01 9.31 22.05
CA ALA A 268 -29.35 10.01 20.97
C ALA A 268 -29.27 9.10 19.73
N PRO A 269 -29.44 9.64 18.51
CA PRO A 269 -29.17 8.88 17.29
C PRO A 269 -27.67 8.58 17.19
N HIS A 270 -27.32 7.44 16.60
CA HIS A 270 -25.97 7.13 16.18
C HIS A 270 -25.54 8.12 15.09
N LEU A 271 -24.46 8.87 15.34
CA LEU A 271 -23.95 9.85 14.39
C LEU A 271 -22.86 9.24 13.52
N VAL A 272 -23.08 9.24 12.20
CA VAL A 272 -22.10 8.81 11.20
C VAL A 272 -21.74 10.00 10.33
N MET A 273 -20.46 10.33 10.26
CA MET A 273 -19.99 11.43 9.43
C MET A 273 -19.75 10.94 8.00
N VAL A 274 -20.08 11.73 6.99
CA VAL A 274 -19.71 11.50 5.59
C VAL A 274 -18.78 12.61 5.14
N THR A 275 -17.59 12.27 4.64
CA THR A 275 -16.56 13.28 4.28
C THR A 275 -15.76 12.90 3.05
N ALA A 276 -15.35 13.88 2.25
CA ALA A 276 -14.40 13.67 1.15
C ALA A 276 -12.92 13.62 1.61
N TYR A 277 -12.64 13.85 2.90
CA TYR A 277 -11.29 13.93 3.46
C TYR A 277 -11.05 12.86 4.52
N GLY A 278 -10.30 11.82 4.16
CA GLY A 278 -9.85 10.77 5.10
C GLY A 278 -8.60 11.17 5.92
N ARG A 279 -8.50 12.41 6.41
CA ARG A 279 -7.35 12.83 7.24
C ARG A 279 -7.55 12.39 8.69
N GLU A 280 -6.48 11.93 9.32
CA GLU A 280 -6.44 11.52 10.74
C GLU A 280 -6.90 12.64 11.71
N GLU A 281 -6.61 13.90 11.37
CA GLU A 281 -7.09 15.08 12.10
C GLU A 281 -8.63 15.24 12.08
N VAL A 282 -9.27 14.84 10.98
CA VAL A 282 -10.74 14.89 10.80
C VAL A 282 -11.40 13.78 11.59
N LEU A 283 -10.80 12.57 11.60
CA LEU A 283 -11.26 11.43 12.40
C LEU A 283 -11.25 11.77 13.90
N LYS A 284 -10.15 12.33 14.39
CA LYS A 284 -10.03 12.73 15.80
C LYS A 284 -11.05 13.81 16.19
N GLN A 285 -11.28 14.80 15.33
CA GLN A 285 -12.31 15.81 15.57
C GLN A 285 -13.73 15.24 15.52
N ALA A 286 -13.96 14.20 14.71
CA ALA A 286 -15.23 13.48 14.67
C ALA A 286 -15.55 12.82 16.01
N GLU A 287 -14.57 12.08 16.54
CA GLU A 287 -14.67 11.37 17.82
C GLU A 287 -14.90 12.35 18.97
N ASP A 288 -14.11 13.44 19.03
CA ASP A 288 -14.27 14.52 20.01
C ASP A 288 -15.65 15.21 19.93
N SER A 289 -16.37 15.03 18.82
CA SER A 289 -17.67 15.63 18.54
C SER A 289 -18.84 14.63 18.67
N GLY A 290 -18.55 13.40 19.10
CA GLY A 290 -19.54 12.35 19.35
C GLY A 290 -20.02 11.60 18.10
N PHE A 291 -19.25 11.63 17.01
CA PHE A 291 -19.47 10.72 15.88
C PHE A 291 -18.87 9.36 16.20
N GLU A 292 -19.64 8.30 15.93
CA GLU A 292 -19.23 6.92 16.21
C GLU A 292 -18.47 6.30 15.05
N ASN A 293 -18.75 6.73 13.82
CA ASN A 293 -18.14 6.22 12.60
C ASN A 293 -17.96 7.34 11.57
N VAL A 294 -17.00 7.17 10.67
CA VAL A 294 -16.72 8.10 9.56
C VAL A 294 -16.68 7.34 8.23
N LEU A 295 -17.47 7.81 7.27
CA LEU A 295 -17.52 7.33 5.90
C LEU A 295 -16.77 8.28 4.97
N ILE A 296 -15.79 7.75 4.25
CA ILE A 296 -15.03 8.50 3.26
C ILE A 296 -15.74 8.38 1.90
N LYS A 297 -16.03 9.51 1.25
CA LYS A 297 -16.57 9.55 -0.12
C LYS A 297 -15.49 9.02 -1.09
N PRO A 298 -15.85 8.16 -2.08
CA PRO A 298 -17.21 7.82 -2.49
C PRO A 298 -17.87 6.73 -1.62
N VAL A 299 -19.12 6.97 -1.23
CA VAL A 299 -19.91 6.00 -0.45
C VAL A 299 -20.56 4.98 -1.38
N THR A 300 -20.35 3.69 -1.11
CA THR A 300 -21.04 2.58 -1.79
C THR A 300 -22.13 1.99 -0.90
N ALA A 301 -23.09 1.27 -1.49
CA ALA A 301 -24.17 0.62 -0.73
C ALA A 301 -23.63 -0.38 0.30
N SER A 302 -22.56 -1.13 -0.02
CA SER A 302 -21.96 -2.09 0.91
C SER A 302 -21.33 -1.42 2.13
N ILE A 303 -20.53 -0.37 1.93
CA ILE A 303 -19.91 0.38 3.03
C ILE A 303 -20.98 1.06 3.90
N LEU A 304 -22.01 1.65 3.27
CA LEU A 304 -23.11 2.29 3.97
C LEU A 304 -23.90 1.30 4.84
N PHE A 305 -24.18 0.10 4.30
CA PHE A 305 -24.87 -0.97 5.02
C PHE A 305 -24.06 -1.47 6.21
N ASP A 306 -22.77 -1.77 5.99
CA ASP A 306 -21.92 -2.32 7.05
C ASP A 306 -21.79 -1.31 8.21
N THR A 307 -21.66 -0.01 7.92
CA THR A 307 -21.65 1.05 8.95
C THR A 307 -22.98 1.18 9.67
N ALA A 308 -24.11 1.08 8.97
CA ALA A 308 -25.44 1.11 9.60
C ALA A 308 -25.66 -0.09 10.54
N VAL A 309 -25.19 -1.29 10.13
CA VAL A 309 -25.28 -2.51 10.94
C VAL A 309 -24.43 -2.40 12.20
N VAL A 310 -23.21 -1.89 12.08
CA VAL A 310 -22.29 -1.67 13.22
C VAL A 310 -22.91 -0.66 14.20
N ALA A 311 -23.42 0.47 13.69
CA ALA A 311 -24.07 1.49 14.52
C ALA A 311 -25.28 0.93 15.29
N LEU A 312 -26.13 0.09 14.66
CA LEU A 312 -27.37 -0.40 15.27
C LEU A 312 -27.22 -1.62 16.19
N GLY A 313 -25.99 -2.06 16.47
CA GLY A 313 -25.72 -3.00 17.56
C GLY A 313 -26.19 -4.45 17.35
N ALA A 314 -26.21 -4.95 16.11
CA ALA A 314 -26.45 -6.36 15.84
C ALA A 314 -25.20 -7.21 16.17
N ASP A 315 -25.13 -7.61 17.45
CA ASP A 315 -24.15 -8.43 18.18
C ASP A 315 -23.30 -7.64 19.18
N GLN A 316 -23.85 -7.46 20.39
CA GLN A 316 -23.10 -7.03 21.58
C GLN A 316 -22.06 -8.06 22.05
N GLU A 317 -22.12 -9.32 21.59
CA GLU A 317 -21.02 -10.29 21.76
C GLU A 317 -19.83 -10.02 20.81
N ARG A 318 -20.00 -9.13 19.83
CA ARG A 318 -18.93 -8.66 18.94
C ARG A 318 -18.33 -7.31 19.32
N THR A 319 -18.84 -6.62 20.35
CA THR A 319 -18.34 -5.29 20.70
C THR A 319 -16.92 -5.34 21.29
N GLU A 320 -16.48 -6.49 21.82
CA GLU A 320 -15.05 -6.71 22.14
C GLU A 320 -14.19 -7.06 20.91
N THR A 321 -14.80 -7.33 19.75
CA THR A 321 -14.13 -7.65 18.47
C THR A 321 -14.26 -6.57 17.39
N LEU A 322 -15.01 -5.49 17.63
CA LEU A 322 -15.29 -4.43 16.63
C LEU A 322 -14.77 -3.03 17.03
N GLN A 323 -14.05 -2.89 18.15
CA GLN A 323 -13.33 -1.65 18.50
C GLN A 323 -11.91 -1.56 17.89
N ALA A 324 -11.65 -2.29 16.80
CA ALA A 324 -10.43 -2.10 16.02
C ALA A 324 -10.75 -1.27 14.77
N GLU A 325 -10.12 -0.10 14.66
CA GLU A 325 -9.85 0.62 13.39
C GLU A 325 -9.69 -0.36 12.22
N PRO A 326 -10.13 -0.03 10.98
CA PRO A 326 -10.39 -0.97 9.89
C PRO A 326 -9.39 -2.13 9.88
N SER A 327 -9.69 -3.14 10.68
CA SER A 327 -8.73 -4.20 10.92
C SER A 327 -9.02 -5.18 9.80
N PHE A 328 -8.29 -5.02 8.72
CA PHE A 328 -7.67 -6.15 8.06
C PHE A 328 -7.61 -7.33 9.04
N ASP A 329 -8.25 -8.45 8.69
CA ASP A 329 -8.44 -9.65 9.50
C ASP A 329 -7.06 -10.31 9.78
N ILE A 330 -6.16 -9.60 10.47
CA ILE A 330 -4.74 -9.92 10.75
C ILE A 330 -4.69 -11.26 11.48
N ASP A 331 -5.69 -11.55 12.30
CA ASP A 331 -5.90 -12.82 13.01
C ASP A 331 -5.89 -14.04 12.07
N ARG A 332 -6.31 -13.90 10.80
CA ARG A 332 -6.24 -15.00 9.81
C ARG A 332 -4.83 -15.31 9.34
N MET A 333 -3.91 -14.37 9.46
CA MET A 333 -2.54 -14.49 8.97
C MET A 333 -1.53 -14.69 10.10
N ARG A 334 -1.88 -14.37 11.35
CA ARG A 334 -0.99 -14.55 12.51
C ARG A 334 -0.31 -15.92 12.50
N GLY A 335 1.00 -15.89 12.67
CA GLY A 335 1.87 -17.07 12.64
C GLY A 335 1.99 -17.75 11.28
N ALA A 336 1.63 -17.09 10.18
CA ALA A 336 1.98 -17.53 8.83
C ALA A 336 3.48 -17.41 8.61
N ARG A 337 4.06 -18.41 7.93
CA ARG A 337 5.48 -18.44 7.57
C ARG A 337 5.66 -17.77 6.22
N VAL A 338 6.35 -16.64 6.22
CA VAL A 338 6.66 -15.83 5.06
C VAL A 338 8.15 -16.01 4.74
N LEU A 339 8.46 -16.36 3.50
CA LEU A 339 9.83 -16.24 2.99
C LEU A 339 9.98 -14.90 2.29
N LEU A 340 10.79 -14.01 2.84
CA LEU A 340 11.14 -12.72 2.21
C LEU A 340 12.46 -12.87 1.46
N VAL A 341 12.43 -12.61 0.15
CA VAL A 341 13.60 -12.68 -0.74
C VAL A 341 13.93 -11.27 -1.26
N GLU A 342 15.02 -10.69 -0.77
CA GLU A 342 15.45 -9.31 -1.04
C GLU A 342 16.98 -9.24 -0.91
N ASP A 343 17.68 -8.54 -1.81
CA ASP A 343 19.15 -8.45 -1.81
C ASP A 343 19.71 -7.21 -1.09
N ASN A 344 18.84 -6.28 -0.70
CA ASN A 344 19.22 -5.04 -0.05
C ASN A 344 18.84 -5.05 1.44
N GLU A 345 19.84 -4.98 2.31
CA GLU A 345 19.69 -4.99 3.78
C GLU A 345 18.71 -3.92 4.31
N ILE A 346 18.70 -2.71 3.73
CA ILE A 346 17.79 -1.63 4.15
C ILE A 346 16.34 -2.02 3.83
N ASN A 347 16.11 -2.59 2.66
CA ASN A 347 14.77 -3.05 2.27
C ASN A 347 14.34 -4.30 3.05
N GLN A 348 15.26 -5.24 3.33
CA GLN A 348 15.01 -6.39 4.18
C GLN A 348 14.54 -5.93 5.55
N GLU A 349 15.28 -5.01 6.18
CA GLU A 349 14.97 -4.55 7.53
C GLU A 349 13.61 -3.84 7.58
N VAL A 350 13.27 -3.03 6.58
CA VAL A 350 11.96 -2.37 6.51
C VAL A 350 10.82 -3.37 6.28
N ALA A 351 10.98 -4.30 5.34
CA ALA A 351 9.96 -5.31 5.06
C ALA A 351 9.75 -6.26 6.24
N VAL A 352 10.83 -6.70 6.91
CA VAL A 352 10.74 -7.48 8.16
C VAL A 352 10.00 -6.69 9.23
N GLY A 353 10.31 -5.41 9.42
CA GLY A 353 9.58 -4.56 10.37
C GLY A 353 8.07 -4.53 10.12
N GLN A 354 7.65 -4.37 8.86
CA GLN A 354 6.23 -4.37 8.49
C GLN A 354 5.56 -5.74 8.68
N LEU A 355 6.29 -6.83 8.43
CA LEU A 355 5.77 -8.19 8.56
C LEU A 355 5.71 -8.67 10.03
N ASP A 356 6.68 -8.24 10.85
CA ASP A 356 6.72 -8.50 12.29
C ASP A 356 5.56 -7.80 13.02
N GLU A 357 5.21 -6.57 12.61
CA GLU A 357 4.03 -5.86 13.10
C GLU A 357 2.72 -6.61 12.83
N ALA A 358 2.68 -7.41 11.76
CA ALA A 358 1.55 -8.29 11.44
C ALA A 358 1.62 -9.67 12.12
N GLU A 359 2.55 -9.87 13.07
CA GLU A 359 2.80 -11.13 13.81
C GLU A 359 3.03 -12.35 12.89
N LEU A 360 3.78 -12.16 11.82
CA LEU A 360 4.17 -13.19 10.85
C LEU A 360 5.55 -13.75 11.20
N PHE A 361 5.80 -15.02 10.89
CA PHE A 361 7.15 -15.60 10.98
C PHE A 361 7.88 -15.36 9.66
N VAL A 362 8.94 -14.54 9.68
CA VAL A 362 9.69 -14.19 8.47
C VAL A 362 11.04 -14.90 8.46
N ASP A 363 11.27 -15.72 7.43
CA ASP A 363 12.59 -16.23 7.10
C ASP A 363 13.17 -15.39 5.94
N LEU A 364 14.47 -15.06 5.98
CA LEU A 364 15.12 -14.20 4.98
C LEU A 364 15.97 -14.99 3.99
N ALA A 365 15.90 -14.62 2.71
CA ALA A 365 16.79 -15.08 1.66
C ALA A 365 17.39 -13.90 0.89
N GLU A 366 18.71 -13.82 0.85
CA GLU A 366 19.46 -12.75 0.18
C GLU A 366 19.48 -12.85 -1.36
N ASN A 367 19.07 -13.99 -1.94
CA ASN A 367 18.97 -14.20 -3.38
C ASN A 367 18.05 -15.37 -3.75
N GLY A 368 17.73 -15.49 -5.04
CA GLY A 368 16.84 -16.52 -5.57
C GLY A 368 17.33 -17.97 -5.34
N ALA A 369 18.64 -18.21 -5.32
CA ALA A 369 19.19 -19.56 -5.13
C ALA A 369 19.02 -20.04 -3.68
N VAL A 370 19.22 -19.13 -2.72
CA VAL A 370 18.93 -19.37 -1.30
C VAL A 370 17.43 -19.61 -1.11
N ALA A 371 16.57 -18.81 -1.75
CA ALA A 371 15.12 -18.99 -1.69
C ALA A 371 14.67 -20.36 -2.19
N VAL A 372 15.20 -20.83 -3.33
CA VAL A 372 14.90 -22.18 -3.86
C VAL A 372 15.28 -23.27 -2.86
N ARG A 373 16.43 -23.15 -2.21
CA ARG A 373 16.87 -24.12 -1.18
C ARG A 373 15.92 -24.10 0.02
N MET A 374 15.62 -22.92 0.54
CA MET A 374 14.77 -22.76 1.71
C MET A 374 13.35 -23.29 1.49
N VAL A 375 12.75 -23.03 0.33
CA VAL A 375 11.41 -23.56 -0.05
C VAL A 375 11.42 -25.08 -0.16
N ARG A 376 12.55 -25.71 -0.52
CA ARG A 376 12.65 -27.18 -0.59
C ARG A 376 12.79 -27.84 0.78
N GLU A 377 13.34 -27.12 1.74
CA GLU A 377 13.67 -27.60 3.08
C GLU A 377 12.59 -27.27 4.12
N ASN A 378 11.76 -26.25 3.86
CA ASN A 378 10.77 -25.73 4.79
C ASN A 378 9.43 -25.47 4.10
N ASP A 379 8.34 -25.49 4.87
CA ASP A 379 7.01 -25.12 4.40
C ASP A 379 6.75 -23.63 4.66
N TYR A 380 6.30 -22.93 3.62
CA TYR A 380 5.91 -21.52 3.66
C TYR A 380 4.46 -21.34 3.26
N ASP A 381 3.78 -20.39 3.88
CA ASP A 381 2.42 -19.98 3.51
C ASP A 381 2.43 -19.01 2.32
N ILE A 382 3.50 -18.23 2.17
CA ILE A 382 3.70 -17.26 1.08
C ILE A 382 5.19 -16.94 0.90
N VAL A 383 5.59 -16.62 -0.33
CA VAL A 383 6.93 -16.10 -0.66
C VAL A 383 6.79 -14.70 -1.25
N LEU A 384 7.49 -13.73 -0.67
CA LEU A 384 7.67 -12.39 -1.22
C LEU A 384 9.01 -12.36 -1.94
N MET A 385 8.99 -12.20 -3.26
CA MET A 385 10.15 -12.43 -4.13
C MET A 385 10.52 -11.16 -4.87
N ASP A 386 11.69 -10.58 -4.59
CA ASP A 386 12.25 -9.52 -5.42
C ASP A 386 12.54 -10.03 -6.84
N MET A 387 12.25 -9.20 -7.84
CA MET A 387 12.46 -9.57 -9.24
C MET A 387 13.93 -9.51 -9.64
N GLN A 388 14.70 -8.55 -9.13
CA GLN A 388 16.07 -8.28 -9.57
C GLN A 388 17.05 -8.42 -8.41
N MET A 389 17.79 -9.53 -8.38
CA MET A 389 18.76 -9.85 -7.33
C MET A 389 20.01 -10.50 -7.94
N PRO A 390 21.19 -10.42 -7.29
CA PRO A 390 22.41 -11.11 -7.71
C PRO A 390 22.26 -12.65 -7.64
N VAL A 391 23.18 -13.35 -8.30
CA VAL A 391 23.29 -14.83 -8.34
C VAL A 391 22.15 -15.52 -9.08
N MET A 392 20.91 -15.31 -8.67
CA MET A 392 19.70 -15.85 -9.30
C MET A 392 18.56 -14.85 -9.11
N ASP A 393 17.94 -14.45 -10.21
CA ASP A 393 16.83 -13.50 -10.21
C ASP A 393 15.51 -14.15 -9.78
N GLY A 394 14.51 -13.33 -9.44
CA GLY A 394 13.22 -13.82 -8.94
C GLY A 394 12.42 -14.61 -9.98
N ILE A 395 12.63 -14.35 -11.27
CA ILE A 395 11.95 -15.03 -12.38
C ILE A 395 12.49 -16.46 -12.50
N GLU A 396 13.80 -16.62 -12.53
CA GLU A 396 14.49 -17.90 -12.58
C GLU A 396 14.19 -18.73 -11.33
N ALA A 397 14.27 -18.11 -10.14
CA ALA A 397 13.92 -18.77 -8.87
C ALA A 397 12.48 -19.28 -8.89
N THR A 398 11.52 -18.47 -9.34
CA THR A 398 10.11 -18.87 -9.44
C THR A 398 9.93 -20.05 -10.39
N ARG A 399 10.56 -20.04 -11.56
CA ARG A 399 10.48 -21.17 -12.51
C ARG A 399 10.99 -22.47 -11.90
N ILE A 400 12.11 -22.39 -11.15
CA ILE A 400 12.68 -23.56 -10.47
C ILE A 400 11.76 -24.06 -9.35
N ILE A 401 11.16 -23.17 -8.56
CA ILE A 401 10.20 -23.54 -7.51
C ILE A 401 8.97 -24.19 -8.15
N ARG A 402 8.44 -23.62 -9.24
CA ARG A 402 7.23 -24.12 -9.95
C ARG A 402 7.45 -25.42 -10.70
N ALA A 403 8.69 -25.76 -11.06
CA ALA A 403 9.01 -27.05 -11.68
C ALA A 403 8.81 -28.22 -10.71
N ASP A 404 8.85 -27.99 -9.39
CA ASP A 404 8.52 -28.98 -8.38
C ASP A 404 6.99 -29.01 -8.13
N PRO A 405 6.30 -30.13 -8.39
CA PRO A 405 4.85 -30.23 -8.21
C PRO A 405 4.35 -29.90 -6.81
N ARG A 406 5.20 -30.06 -5.78
CA ARG A 406 4.85 -29.76 -4.38
C ARG A 406 4.51 -28.30 -4.16
N PHE A 407 5.18 -27.40 -4.88
CA PHE A 407 5.04 -25.95 -4.68
C PHE A 407 4.14 -25.30 -5.72
N ARG A 408 3.36 -26.05 -6.49
CA ARG A 408 2.52 -25.49 -7.56
C ARG A 408 1.44 -24.52 -7.03
N ALA A 409 0.98 -24.74 -5.80
CA ALA A 409 -0.04 -23.93 -5.14
C ALA A 409 0.54 -22.86 -4.17
N LEU A 410 1.85 -22.90 -3.89
CA LEU A 410 2.51 -21.94 -2.99
C LEU A 410 2.38 -20.51 -3.55
N PRO A 411 1.76 -19.56 -2.85
CA PRO A 411 1.70 -18.18 -3.31
C PRO A 411 3.11 -17.57 -3.41
N ILE A 412 3.50 -17.09 -4.60
CA ILE A 412 4.75 -16.33 -4.81
C ILE A 412 4.36 -14.96 -5.34
N ILE A 413 4.66 -13.92 -4.57
CA ILE A 413 4.30 -12.53 -4.87
C ILE A 413 5.56 -11.78 -5.30
N ALA A 414 5.54 -11.16 -6.47
CA ALA A 414 6.65 -10.36 -6.96
C ALA A 414 6.77 -9.04 -6.18
N MET A 415 7.97 -8.61 -5.83
CA MET A 415 8.23 -7.24 -5.38
C MET A 415 8.91 -6.49 -6.53
N THR A 416 8.29 -5.44 -7.07
CA THR A 416 8.73 -4.81 -8.32
C THR A 416 8.90 -3.29 -8.18
N ALA A 417 10.01 -2.73 -8.66
CA ALA A 417 10.26 -1.28 -8.55
C ALA A 417 9.55 -0.43 -9.63
N ASN A 418 8.91 -1.05 -10.63
CA ASN A 418 8.13 -0.39 -11.66
C ASN A 418 6.87 -1.23 -11.94
N ALA A 419 5.69 -0.66 -11.71
CA ALA A 419 4.41 -1.27 -12.10
C ALA A 419 4.15 -1.15 -13.61
N LEU A 420 5.17 -1.40 -14.46
CA LEU A 420 5.02 -1.40 -15.90
C LEU A 420 4.42 -2.73 -16.37
N VAL A 421 3.58 -2.68 -17.41
CA VAL A 421 2.82 -3.83 -17.95
C VAL A 421 3.75 -4.98 -18.40
N SER A 422 4.97 -4.67 -18.85
CA SER A 422 5.96 -5.69 -19.25
C SER A 422 6.43 -6.56 -18.08
N ASP A 423 6.57 -5.98 -16.91
CA ASP A 423 7.17 -6.65 -15.75
C ASP A 423 6.14 -7.61 -15.13
N ARG A 424 4.85 -7.25 -15.19
CA ARG A 424 3.73 -8.09 -14.77
C ARG A 424 3.52 -9.31 -15.67
N GLU A 425 3.68 -9.18 -16.98
CA GLU A 425 3.59 -10.32 -17.92
C GLU A 425 4.70 -11.34 -17.66
N MET A 426 5.94 -10.87 -17.44
CA MET A 426 7.07 -11.75 -17.09
C MET A 426 6.88 -12.46 -15.75
N CYS A 427 6.31 -11.80 -14.75
CA CYS A 427 5.98 -12.41 -13.45
C CYS A 427 4.95 -13.56 -13.61
N LEU A 428 3.88 -13.31 -14.36
CA LEU A 428 2.81 -14.30 -14.56
C LEU A 428 3.29 -15.50 -15.39
N GLU A 429 4.08 -15.26 -16.45
CA GLU A 429 4.68 -16.34 -17.24
C GLU A 429 5.67 -17.20 -16.42
N ALA A 430 6.37 -16.60 -15.46
CA ALA A 430 7.23 -17.34 -14.53
C ALA A 430 6.44 -18.19 -13.52
N GLY A 431 5.14 -17.91 -13.34
CA GLY A 431 4.25 -18.59 -12.41
C GLY A 431 4.06 -17.88 -11.06
N MET A 432 4.38 -16.58 -10.97
CA MET A 432 4.04 -15.75 -9.80
C MET A 432 2.54 -15.45 -9.77
N ASN A 433 2.01 -15.23 -8.57
CA ASN A 433 0.58 -15.11 -8.30
C ASN A 433 0.08 -13.67 -8.28
N ASP A 434 0.90 -12.74 -7.80
CA ASP A 434 0.58 -11.32 -7.70
C ASP A 434 1.87 -10.49 -7.62
N HIS A 435 1.75 -9.18 -7.39
CA HIS A 435 2.86 -8.26 -7.26
C HIS A 435 2.60 -7.15 -6.24
N ILE A 436 3.66 -6.64 -5.64
CA ILE A 436 3.70 -5.48 -4.74
C ILE A 436 4.71 -4.49 -5.32
N GLY A 437 4.34 -3.21 -5.34
CA GLY A 437 5.24 -2.16 -5.81
C GLY A 437 6.29 -1.85 -4.75
N LYS A 438 7.52 -1.56 -5.17
CA LYS A 438 8.55 -0.95 -4.34
C LYS A 438 8.53 0.59 -4.57
N PRO A 439 8.62 1.42 -3.52
CA PRO A 439 8.74 1.06 -2.11
C PRO A 439 7.45 0.41 -1.57
N ILE A 440 7.60 -0.55 -0.66
CA ILE A 440 6.49 -1.34 -0.13
C ILE A 440 5.54 -0.42 0.63
N ASP A 441 4.29 -0.35 0.16
CA ASP A 441 3.21 0.32 0.87
C ASP A 441 2.59 -0.66 1.87
N PRO A 442 2.56 -0.34 3.19
CA PRO A 442 2.01 -1.22 4.22
C PRO A 442 0.57 -1.67 3.94
N ASP A 443 -0.27 -0.78 3.42
CA ASP A 443 -1.68 -1.06 3.13
C ASP A 443 -1.80 -2.02 1.93
N GLN A 444 -0.91 -1.87 0.94
CA GLN A 444 -0.82 -2.78 -0.21
C GLN A 444 -0.29 -4.16 0.18
N LEU A 445 0.78 -4.20 0.99
CA LEU A 445 1.37 -5.44 1.49
C LEU A 445 0.32 -6.24 2.26
N LEU A 446 -0.37 -5.60 3.19
CA LEU A 446 -1.39 -6.24 4.03
C LEU A 446 -2.57 -6.77 3.19
N GLY A 447 -3.03 -5.99 2.20
CA GLY A 447 -4.08 -6.42 1.28
C GLY A 447 -3.68 -7.62 0.41
N VAL A 448 -2.41 -7.74 0.02
CA VAL A 448 -1.89 -8.91 -0.71
C VAL A 448 -1.75 -10.11 0.21
N LEU A 449 -1.22 -9.94 1.41
CA LEU A 449 -1.08 -11.02 2.38
C LEU A 449 -2.44 -11.64 2.72
N LEU A 450 -3.47 -10.84 2.99
CA LEU A 450 -4.82 -11.34 3.30
C LEU A 450 -5.47 -12.09 2.15
N ARG A 451 -5.15 -11.71 0.92
CA ARG A 451 -5.70 -12.34 -0.28
C ARG A 451 -5.13 -13.75 -0.47
N TRP A 452 -3.84 -13.93 -0.18
CA TRP A 452 -3.09 -15.12 -0.55
C TRP A 452 -2.83 -16.08 0.61
N ILE A 453 -2.75 -15.59 1.84
CA ILE A 453 -2.65 -16.43 3.03
C ILE A 453 -4.05 -16.99 3.34
N LYS A 454 -4.24 -18.29 3.07
CA LYS A 454 -5.51 -18.99 3.31
C LYS A 454 -5.36 -20.00 4.44
N ARG A 455 -5.58 -19.57 5.68
CA ARG A 455 -5.72 -20.50 6.81
C ARG A 455 -7.21 -20.72 7.13
N PRO A 456 -7.73 -21.96 7.00
CA PRO A 456 -9.11 -22.26 7.37
C PRO A 456 -9.22 -22.43 8.88
N ASN A 457 -9.83 -21.45 9.55
CA ASN A 457 -10.12 -21.41 10.99
C ASN A 457 -8.89 -21.59 11.90
N GLY A 458 -8.69 -20.63 12.81
CA GLY A 458 -7.76 -20.81 13.92
C GLY A 458 -8.24 -21.95 14.82
N ASP A 459 -7.74 -23.15 14.59
CA ASP A 459 -7.68 -24.22 15.58
C ASP A 459 -6.19 -24.55 15.78
N GLY A 460 -5.63 -24.06 16.87
CA GLY A 460 -4.24 -24.30 17.23
C GLY A 460 -3.98 -25.77 17.57
N ALA A 461 -2.89 -26.32 17.03
CA ALA A 461 -1.98 -27.26 17.67
C ALA A 461 -1.08 -27.92 16.62
N ALA A 462 0.10 -27.34 16.39
CA ALA A 462 1.31 -28.11 16.12
C ALA A 462 2.38 -27.58 17.07
N THR A 463 2.26 -27.92 18.35
CA THR A 463 3.40 -27.88 19.27
C THR A 463 4.34 -29.03 18.92
N THR A 464 5.55 -28.72 18.47
CA THR A 464 6.79 -29.38 18.92
C THR A 464 8.00 -28.51 18.57
N ASP A 465 8.67 -28.02 19.62
CA ASP A 465 10.09 -27.65 19.70
C ASP A 465 10.69 -26.68 18.69
N ARG A 466 10.52 -25.37 18.96
CA ARG A 466 11.61 -24.37 18.86
C ARG A 466 11.29 -23.06 19.59
N ALA A 467 10.59 -23.16 20.72
CA ALA A 467 10.38 -22.02 21.62
C ALA A 467 11.53 -21.98 22.64
N SER A 468 12.61 -21.26 22.32
CA SER A 468 13.42 -20.57 23.33
C SER A 468 14.29 -19.51 22.67
N ALA A 469 14.32 -18.33 23.29
CA ALA A 469 15.15 -17.16 23.03
C ALA A 469 14.72 -16.21 21.91
N MET A 470 13.70 -15.40 22.19
CA MET A 470 13.82 -13.93 22.13
C MET A 470 12.58 -13.33 22.80
N THR A 471 12.74 -12.89 24.04
CA THR A 471 11.79 -11.99 24.70
C THR A 471 11.80 -10.64 23.98
N PRO A 472 10.65 -10.06 23.61
CA PRO A 472 10.60 -8.69 23.15
C PRO A 472 10.87 -7.78 24.36
N GLY A 473 12.02 -7.10 24.36
CA GLY A 473 12.21 -5.93 25.20
C GLY A 473 11.25 -4.85 24.74
N ALA A 474 10.19 -4.61 25.51
CA ALA A 474 9.32 -3.46 25.32
C ALA A 474 10.16 -2.17 25.43
N VAL A 475 10.49 -1.56 24.30
CA VAL A 475 11.02 -0.20 24.24
C VAL A 475 9.83 0.74 24.07
N ALA A 476 9.63 1.57 25.10
CA ALA A 476 8.58 2.57 25.18
C ALA A 476 8.50 3.44 23.92
N ASN A 477 7.27 3.63 23.44
CA ASN A 477 6.92 4.66 22.47
C ASN A 477 7.24 6.04 23.05
N ASP A 478 8.38 6.60 22.66
CA ASP A 478 8.79 7.96 23.01
C ASP A 478 8.22 8.92 21.95
N VAL A 479 6.98 9.37 22.16
CA VAL A 479 6.22 10.23 21.24
C VAL A 479 6.60 11.72 21.39
N ASP A 480 7.67 12.04 22.13
CA ASP A 480 7.95 13.42 22.59
C ASP A 480 9.29 14.03 22.11
N ALA A 481 9.79 13.62 20.93
CA ALA A 481 10.97 14.24 20.32
C ALA A 481 10.59 15.15 19.12
N ALA A 482 11.20 16.34 19.05
CA ALA A 482 10.97 17.37 18.03
C ALA A 482 10.97 16.83 16.58
N PRO A 483 10.24 17.45 15.62
CA PRO A 483 10.15 16.97 14.25
C PRO A 483 11.53 16.83 13.62
N LEU A 484 11.89 15.62 13.18
CA LEU A 484 13.09 15.40 12.36
C LEU A 484 12.78 15.90 10.95
N GLU A 485 13.28 17.06 10.58
CA GLU A 485 13.16 17.60 9.23
C GLU A 485 14.49 17.45 8.49
N ILE A 486 14.46 16.75 7.35
CA ILE A 486 15.63 16.56 6.48
C ILE A 486 15.27 17.06 5.09
N ALA A 487 16.04 18.03 4.59
CA ALA A 487 15.78 18.64 3.29
C ALA A 487 15.80 17.58 2.16
N GLY A 488 14.72 17.52 1.38
CA GLY A 488 14.59 16.58 0.26
C GLY A 488 14.17 15.16 0.65
N ILE A 489 13.83 14.92 1.93
CA ILE A 489 13.34 13.62 2.43
C ILE A 489 11.98 13.81 3.10
N GLU A 490 10.99 13.05 2.64
CA GLU A 490 9.65 13.02 3.22
C GLU A 490 9.61 12.15 4.49
N VAL A 491 10.17 12.66 5.58
CA VAL A 491 10.36 11.92 6.85
C VAL A 491 9.07 11.32 7.39
N LYS A 492 7.93 12.03 7.30
CA LYS A 492 6.63 11.50 7.76
C LYS A 492 6.18 10.26 6.96
N LEU A 493 6.33 10.31 5.64
CA LEU A 493 5.98 9.19 4.75
C LEU A 493 6.93 8.00 4.96
N ALA A 494 8.22 8.29 5.14
CA ALA A 494 9.23 7.27 5.39
C ALA A 494 9.02 6.58 6.75
N LEU A 495 8.69 7.34 7.81
CA LEU A 495 8.36 6.78 9.13
C LEU A 495 7.15 5.84 9.08
N LYS A 496 6.09 6.20 8.33
CA LYS A 496 4.94 5.29 8.10
C LYS A 496 5.40 4.00 7.41
N ARG A 497 6.32 4.09 6.44
CA ARG A 497 6.87 2.93 5.72
C ARG A 497 7.83 2.10 6.57
N THR A 498 8.47 2.65 7.59
CA THR A 498 9.42 1.91 8.44
C THR A 498 8.82 1.43 9.76
N GLY A 499 7.48 1.29 9.85
CA GLY A 499 6.81 0.78 11.05
C GLY A 499 6.74 1.78 12.21
N GLY A 500 6.77 3.09 11.92
CA GLY A 500 6.63 4.15 12.93
C GLY A 500 7.79 4.31 13.94
N ASN A 501 8.81 3.45 13.91
CA ASN A 501 9.92 3.50 14.87
C ASN A 501 11.00 4.51 14.44
N ARG A 502 11.03 5.65 15.14
CA ARG A 502 12.00 6.73 14.88
C ARG A 502 13.46 6.31 15.01
N LYS A 503 13.82 5.56 16.06
CA LYS A 503 15.23 5.14 16.28
C LYS A 503 15.71 4.24 15.16
N ARG A 504 14.86 3.31 14.73
CA ARG A 504 15.14 2.44 13.58
C ARG A 504 15.31 3.25 12.29
N TYR A 505 14.40 4.20 12.05
CA TYR A 505 14.47 5.09 10.90
C TYR A 505 15.76 5.93 10.87
N GLU A 506 16.18 6.49 12.01
CA GLU A 506 17.44 7.24 12.12
C GLU A 506 18.66 6.35 11.84
N THR A 507 18.65 5.09 12.30
CA THR A 507 19.70 4.11 11.99
C THR A 507 19.76 3.78 10.49
N LEU A 508 18.61 3.56 9.86
CA LEU A 508 18.53 3.30 8.41
C LEU A 508 19.04 4.48 7.58
N LEU A 509 18.72 5.72 7.97
CA LEU A 509 19.23 6.93 7.32
C LEU A 509 20.77 7.03 7.45
N ARG A 510 21.33 6.76 8.63
CA ARG A 510 22.80 6.75 8.83
C ARG A 510 23.47 5.71 7.95
N ARG A 511 22.95 4.48 7.92
CA ARG A 511 23.46 3.39 7.08
C ARG A 511 23.39 3.75 5.60
N PHE A 512 22.28 4.33 5.14
CA PHE A 512 22.14 4.81 3.76
C PHE A 512 23.20 5.85 3.40
N ALA A 513 23.43 6.85 4.27
CA ALA A 513 24.43 7.89 4.05
C ALA A 513 25.88 7.38 4.08
N GLN A 514 26.13 6.22 4.71
CA GLN A 514 27.43 5.54 4.70
C GLN A 514 27.59 4.66 3.45
N GLN A 515 26.64 3.76 3.18
CA GLN A 515 26.72 2.77 2.10
C GLN A 515 26.55 3.38 0.70
N GLN A 516 25.69 4.38 0.53
CA GLN A 516 25.31 4.90 -0.79
C GLN A 516 26.12 6.12 -1.23
N ALA A 517 27.01 6.65 -0.39
CA ALA A 517 27.79 7.86 -0.70
C ALA A 517 28.65 7.73 -1.97
N GLY A 518 29.13 6.52 -2.29
CA GLY A 518 29.93 6.22 -3.48
C GLY A 518 29.18 5.53 -4.62
N ALA A 519 27.84 5.46 -4.57
CA ALA A 519 27.05 4.66 -5.50
C ALA A 519 27.22 5.11 -6.97
N VAL A 520 27.29 6.43 -7.22
CA VAL A 520 27.43 6.98 -8.58
C VAL A 520 28.81 6.66 -9.16
N GLU A 521 29.87 6.72 -8.35
CA GLU A 521 31.23 6.33 -8.71
C GLU A 521 31.31 4.84 -9.03
N GLY A 522 30.63 4.00 -8.23
CA GLY A 522 30.48 2.57 -8.49
C GLY A 522 29.81 2.28 -9.84
N ILE A 523 28.69 2.95 -10.13
CA ILE A 523 27.98 2.83 -11.42
C ILE A 523 28.89 3.26 -12.58
N ARG A 524 29.62 4.39 -12.45
CA ARG A 524 30.57 4.85 -13.49
C ARG A 524 31.69 3.83 -13.75
N LYS A 525 32.20 3.19 -12.70
CA LYS A 525 33.26 2.18 -12.79
C LYS A 525 32.78 0.88 -13.46
N ALA A 526 31.57 0.43 -13.15
CA ALA A 526 30.95 -0.72 -13.81
C ALA A 526 30.75 -0.45 -15.32
N LEU A 527 30.30 0.76 -15.68
CA LEU A 527 30.15 1.16 -17.08
C LEU A 527 31.49 1.27 -17.83
N SER A 528 32.54 1.78 -17.18
CA SER A 528 33.86 1.90 -17.83
C SER A 528 34.54 0.56 -18.09
N THR A 529 34.15 -0.48 -17.36
CA THR A 529 34.62 -1.86 -17.53
C THR A 529 33.71 -2.69 -18.44
N GLY A 530 32.64 -2.10 -18.98
CA GLY A 530 31.69 -2.75 -19.88
C GLY A 530 30.62 -3.60 -19.17
N ASP A 531 30.57 -3.57 -17.83
CA ASP A 531 29.60 -4.31 -17.03
C ASP A 531 28.32 -3.48 -16.82
N ALA A 532 27.51 -3.38 -17.88
CA ALA A 532 26.23 -2.67 -17.83
C ALA A 532 25.22 -3.30 -16.87
N ALA A 533 25.30 -4.62 -16.64
CA ALA A 533 24.38 -5.33 -15.76
C ALA A 533 24.61 -4.95 -14.28
N THR A 534 25.86 -4.87 -13.84
CA THR A 534 26.17 -4.39 -12.48
C THR A 534 25.83 -2.90 -12.31
N ALA A 535 26.06 -2.08 -13.34
CA ALA A 535 25.69 -0.67 -13.33
C ALA A 535 24.17 -0.47 -13.20
N GLU A 536 23.38 -1.23 -13.95
CA GLU A 536 21.91 -1.20 -13.91
C GLU A 536 21.40 -1.61 -12.52
N ARG A 537 21.93 -2.71 -11.98
CA ARG A 537 21.57 -3.20 -10.63
C ARG A 537 21.86 -2.17 -9.56
N ALA A 538 23.05 -1.57 -9.56
CA ALA A 538 23.40 -0.55 -8.56
C ALA A 538 22.46 0.67 -8.63
N ALA A 539 22.03 1.09 -9.82
CA ALA A 539 21.02 2.13 -9.98
C ALA A 539 19.63 1.69 -9.46
N HIS A 540 19.26 0.43 -9.69
CA HIS A 540 18.02 -0.16 -9.19
C HIS A 540 17.98 -0.25 -7.66
N SER A 541 19.02 -0.78 -7.02
CA SER A 541 19.11 -0.87 -5.57
C SER A 541 19.05 0.52 -4.92
N LEU A 542 19.74 1.52 -5.50
CA LEU A 542 19.70 2.90 -5.02
C LEU A 542 18.30 3.52 -5.14
N LYS A 543 17.59 3.25 -6.25
CA LYS A 543 16.20 3.68 -6.46
C LYS A 543 15.28 3.14 -5.38
N GLY A 544 15.40 1.84 -5.06
CA GLY A 544 14.62 1.17 -4.02
C GLY A 544 14.88 1.77 -2.64
N ALA A 545 16.13 1.78 -2.20
CA ALA A 545 16.53 2.30 -0.90
C ALA A 545 16.13 3.79 -0.72
N ALA A 546 16.33 4.62 -1.75
CA ALA A 546 15.92 6.02 -1.71
C ALA A 546 14.39 6.19 -1.64
N GLY A 547 13.62 5.35 -2.34
CA GLY A 547 12.17 5.37 -2.30
C GLY A 547 11.61 4.99 -0.94
N THR A 548 12.20 3.97 -0.31
CA THR A 548 11.84 3.49 1.03
C THR A 548 12.07 4.57 2.09
N LEU A 549 13.20 5.27 2.01
CA LEU A 549 13.57 6.34 2.95
C LEU A 549 12.90 7.69 2.66
N GLY A 550 11.96 7.77 1.71
CA GLY A 550 11.23 9.00 1.40
C GLY A 550 12.03 10.04 0.60
N ALA A 551 13.17 9.67 0.01
CA ALA A 551 13.96 10.52 -0.87
C ALA A 551 13.46 10.44 -2.32
N ALA A 552 12.25 10.95 -2.57
CA ALA A 552 11.54 10.80 -3.85
C ALA A 552 12.34 11.30 -5.06
N ALA A 553 12.96 12.47 -4.96
CA ALA A 553 13.77 13.05 -6.04
C ALA A 553 15.01 12.19 -6.39
N LEU A 554 15.62 11.56 -5.37
CA LEU A 554 16.74 10.66 -5.56
C LEU A 554 16.30 9.35 -6.20
N SER A 555 15.16 8.80 -5.74
CA SER A 555 14.56 7.60 -6.34
C SER A 555 14.22 7.82 -7.82
N GLU A 556 13.64 8.97 -8.19
CA GLU A 556 13.34 9.31 -9.57
C GLU A 556 14.62 9.45 -10.43
N ALA A 557 15.65 10.10 -9.89
CA ALA A 557 16.94 10.24 -10.58
C ALA A 557 17.61 8.88 -10.80
N ALA A 558 17.51 7.97 -9.83
CA ALA A 558 18.03 6.61 -9.92
C ALA A 558 17.26 5.78 -10.96
N ALA A 559 15.94 5.92 -11.05
CA ALA A 559 15.12 5.28 -12.09
C ALA A 559 15.47 5.76 -13.51
N LYS A 560 15.78 7.06 -13.67
CA LYS A 560 16.26 7.61 -14.95
C LYS A 560 17.63 7.04 -15.32
N ALA A 561 18.54 6.90 -14.35
CA ALA A 561 19.84 6.27 -14.56
C ALA A 561 19.70 4.78 -14.94
N GLU A 562 18.89 4.02 -14.21
CA GLU A 562 18.55 2.62 -14.48
C GLU A 562 18.06 2.45 -15.94
N THR A 563 17.08 3.26 -16.35
CA THR A 563 16.51 3.22 -17.71
C THR A 563 17.53 3.60 -18.78
N ALA A 564 18.35 4.61 -18.52
CA ALA A 564 19.39 5.06 -19.46
C ALA A 564 20.47 3.98 -19.67
N ILE A 565 20.85 3.26 -18.61
CA ILE A 565 21.80 2.16 -18.67
C ILE A 565 21.21 1.00 -19.47
N ARG A 566 19.97 0.59 -19.17
CA ARG A 566 19.26 -0.49 -19.87
C ARG A 566 19.11 -0.24 -21.37
N THR A 567 18.79 1.00 -21.74
CA THR A 567 18.55 1.38 -23.15
C THR A 567 19.82 1.78 -23.89
N GLY A 568 20.94 1.98 -23.18
CA GLY A 568 22.18 2.51 -23.75
C GLY A 568 22.10 3.99 -24.17
N GLN A 569 21.03 4.71 -23.84
CA GLN A 569 20.81 6.09 -24.28
C GLN A 569 20.81 7.09 -23.13
N GLY A 570 21.52 8.21 -23.28
CA GLY A 570 21.47 9.31 -22.31
C GLY A 570 22.13 9.02 -20.94
N ILE A 571 23.02 8.01 -20.87
CA ILE A 571 23.67 7.57 -19.62
C ILE A 571 24.40 8.74 -18.92
N GLY A 572 25.18 9.53 -19.66
CA GLY A 572 25.97 10.63 -19.07
C GLY A 572 25.10 11.72 -18.41
N THR A 573 23.99 12.09 -19.05
CA THR A 573 23.05 13.07 -18.48
C THR A 573 22.31 12.49 -17.27
N ALA A 574 21.90 11.22 -17.33
CA ALA A 574 21.20 10.57 -16.22
C ALA A 574 22.09 10.41 -14.98
N LEU A 575 23.37 10.02 -15.14
CA LEU A 575 24.31 9.92 -14.02
C LEU A 575 24.67 11.29 -13.42
N THR A 576 24.65 12.34 -14.23
CA THR A 576 24.85 13.71 -13.72
C THR A 576 23.66 14.13 -12.85
N SER A 577 22.44 13.89 -13.31
CA SER A 577 21.23 14.14 -12.52
C SER A 577 21.18 13.30 -11.24
N LEU A 578 21.59 12.03 -11.29
CA LEU A 578 21.69 11.17 -10.12
C LEU A 578 22.70 11.69 -9.09
N SER A 579 23.88 12.13 -9.55
CA SER A 579 24.89 12.73 -8.68
C SER A 579 24.40 14.02 -7.99
N LEU A 580 23.66 14.86 -8.73
CA LEU A 580 23.09 16.11 -8.21
C LEU A 580 21.95 15.88 -7.21
N ALA A 581 21.31 14.71 -7.22
CA ALA A 581 20.30 14.33 -6.23
C ALA A 581 20.92 13.61 -5.01
N LEU A 582 21.90 12.74 -5.24
CA LEU A 582 22.51 11.89 -4.20
C LEU A 582 23.36 12.69 -3.22
N VAL A 583 24.23 13.57 -3.71
CA VAL A 583 25.16 14.33 -2.86
C VAL A 583 24.42 15.21 -1.86
N PRO A 584 23.43 16.04 -2.26
CA PRO A 584 22.66 16.83 -1.30
C PRO A 584 21.84 15.99 -0.32
N ALA A 585 21.31 14.84 -0.75
CA ALA A 585 20.53 13.97 0.12
C ALA A 585 21.40 13.34 1.22
N VAL A 586 22.58 12.81 0.86
CA VAL A 586 23.55 12.25 1.83
C VAL A 586 24.02 13.34 2.80
N GLU A 587 24.31 14.54 2.31
CA GLU A 587 24.73 15.65 3.16
C GLU A 587 23.62 16.11 4.11
N ALA A 588 22.38 16.23 3.62
CA ALA A 588 21.23 16.58 4.44
C ALA A 588 21.02 15.56 5.57
N ILE A 589 21.18 14.26 5.28
CA ILE A 589 21.11 13.20 6.29
C ILE A 589 22.22 13.36 7.33
N ARG A 590 23.48 13.58 6.92
CA ARG A 590 24.62 13.73 7.83
C ARG A 590 24.49 14.97 8.72
N VAL A 591 23.93 16.06 8.20
CA VAL A 591 23.67 17.30 8.95
C VAL A 591 22.56 17.08 9.97
N ALA A 592 21.48 16.41 9.60
CA ALA A 592 20.36 16.14 10.49
C ALA A 592 20.67 15.06 11.55
N LEU A 593 21.55 14.13 11.21
CA LEU A 593 21.97 13.01 12.05
C LEU A 593 23.51 13.00 12.15
N PRO A 594 24.12 13.95 12.86
CA PRO A 594 25.56 13.94 13.08
C PRO A 594 25.96 12.62 13.74
N GLU A 595 27.05 12.00 13.29
CA GLU A 595 27.62 10.85 13.98
C GLU A 595 27.89 11.25 15.44
N ALA A 596 27.52 10.38 16.38
CA ALA A 596 27.91 10.58 17.76
C ALA A 596 29.43 10.63 17.77
N VAL A 597 29.98 11.84 17.99
CA VAL A 597 31.41 12.03 18.13
C VAL A 597 31.83 11.14 19.29
N ALA A 598 32.51 10.04 18.97
CA ALA A 598 33.30 9.32 19.95
C ALA A 598 34.16 10.37 20.63
N THR A 599 33.87 10.63 21.90
CA THR A 599 34.63 11.55 22.74
C THR A 599 36.02 10.96 22.93
N ASN A 600 36.86 11.12 21.91
CA ASN A 600 38.30 10.97 21.98
C ASN A 600 38.81 12.07 22.91
N GLY A 601 38.92 11.75 24.19
CA GLY A 601 39.59 12.61 25.16
C GLY A 601 39.14 12.37 26.59
N GLY A 602 39.72 11.37 27.27
CA GLY A 602 39.74 11.37 28.73
C GLY A 602 39.95 10.03 29.43
N GLY A 603 41.20 9.60 29.51
CA GLY A 603 41.68 8.82 30.67
C GLY A 603 41.81 7.31 30.49
N LEU A 604 43.07 6.83 30.48
CA LEU A 604 43.40 5.50 30.98
C LEU A 604 42.89 5.38 32.43
N ALA A 605 41.73 4.77 32.62
CA ALA A 605 41.25 4.35 33.94
C ALA A 605 40.72 2.91 33.82
N SER A 606 41.57 1.98 34.25
CA SER A 606 41.32 0.56 34.54
C SER A 606 39.98 0.00 34.04
N ALA A 607 39.95 -0.49 32.80
CA ALA A 607 38.94 -1.48 32.43
C ALA A 607 39.22 -2.74 33.26
N ASP A 608 38.23 -3.16 34.04
CA ASP A 608 38.25 -4.42 34.77
C ASP A 608 38.61 -5.56 33.79
N PRO A 609 39.67 -6.38 34.04
CA PRO A 609 40.03 -7.48 33.15
C PRO A 609 38.85 -8.39 32.81
N ALA A 610 37.89 -8.54 33.73
CA ALA A 610 36.67 -9.33 33.50
C ALA A 610 35.78 -8.76 32.38
N ALA A 611 35.68 -7.43 32.25
CA ALA A 611 34.84 -6.76 31.26
C ALA A 611 35.38 -6.88 29.81
N VAL A 612 36.65 -7.24 29.65
CA VAL A 612 37.30 -7.48 28.35
C VAL A 612 37.34 -8.97 28.02
N VAL A 613 37.58 -9.81 29.03
CA VAL A 613 37.72 -11.26 28.85
C VAL A 613 36.40 -11.91 28.45
N GLU A 614 35.28 -11.52 29.06
CA GLU A 614 33.98 -12.14 28.76
C GLU A 614 33.54 -11.93 27.30
N PRO A 615 33.58 -10.70 26.72
CA PRO A 615 33.24 -10.50 25.32
C PRO A 615 34.19 -11.21 24.36
N LEU A 616 35.50 -11.17 24.60
CA LEU A 616 36.47 -11.85 23.72
C LEU A 616 36.36 -13.37 23.82
N THR A 617 36.02 -13.92 24.98
CA THR A 617 35.79 -15.37 25.16
C THR A 617 34.49 -15.80 24.47
N ARG A 618 33.45 -14.96 24.52
CA ARG A 618 32.20 -15.21 23.80
C ARG A 618 32.41 -15.14 22.28
N LEU A 619 33.11 -14.12 21.78
CA LEU A 619 33.47 -14.02 20.37
C LEU A 619 34.27 -15.23 19.91
N LYS A 620 35.28 -15.64 20.68
CA LYS A 620 36.06 -16.85 20.38
C LYS A 620 35.17 -18.09 20.27
N ARG A 621 34.21 -18.26 21.18
CA ARG A 621 33.28 -19.40 21.15
C ARG A 621 32.42 -19.39 19.88
N LEU A 622 31.85 -18.23 19.53
CA LEU A 622 31.02 -18.09 18.33
C LEU A 622 31.82 -18.41 17.06
N LEU A 623 33.07 -17.94 17.01
CA LEU A 623 33.96 -18.24 15.89
C LEU A 623 34.43 -19.72 15.87
N GLU A 624 34.61 -20.38 17.01
CA GLU A 624 34.95 -21.81 17.09
C GLU A 624 33.78 -22.72 16.66
N THR A 625 32.54 -22.23 16.75
CA THR A 625 31.33 -22.96 16.36
C THR A 625 30.80 -22.57 14.97
N ASP A 626 31.55 -21.74 14.22
CA ASP A 626 31.13 -21.14 12.95
C ASP A 626 29.73 -20.50 13.01
N ASP A 627 29.43 -19.84 14.13
CA ASP A 627 28.12 -19.24 14.41
C ASP A 627 28.02 -17.85 13.76
N GLY A 628 26.99 -17.65 12.93
CA GLY A 628 26.72 -16.38 12.25
C GLY A 628 26.45 -15.21 13.20
N GLU A 629 26.04 -15.49 14.45
CA GLU A 629 25.92 -14.47 15.50
C GLU A 629 27.25 -13.76 15.79
N ALA A 630 28.39 -14.31 15.37
CA ALA A 630 29.69 -13.66 15.52
C ALA A 630 29.75 -12.29 14.85
N ALA A 631 29.10 -12.11 13.70
CA ALA A 631 29.10 -10.85 12.94
C ALA A 631 28.32 -9.75 13.67
N ASP A 632 27.11 -10.07 14.15
CA ASP A 632 26.28 -9.16 14.93
C ASP A 632 26.92 -8.84 16.28
N PHE A 633 27.46 -9.85 16.94
CA PHE A 633 28.15 -9.70 18.22
C PHE A 633 29.36 -8.76 18.11
N ILE A 634 30.10 -8.81 16.99
CA ILE A 634 31.27 -7.94 16.80
C ILE A 634 30.89 -6.47 16.67
N VAL A 635 29.78 -6.17 15.99
CA VAL A 635 29.28 -4.80 15.81
C VAL A 635 28.85 -4.19 17.14
N ASP A 636 28.21 -4.99 18.00
CA ASP A 636 27.74 -4.53 19.30
C ASP A 636 28.83 -4.50 20.38
N ALA A 637 29.78 -5.45 20.35
CA ALA A 637 30.78 -5.62 21.41
C ALA A 637 32.04 -4.77 21.19
N LEU A 638 32.53 -4.61 19.96
CA LEU A 638 33.81 -3.92 19.69
C LEU A 638 33.82 -2.42 20.04
N PRO A 639 32.73 -1.64 19.90
CA PRO A 639 32.70 -0.25 20.35
C PRO A 639 33.00 -0.11 21.85
N ASN A 640 32.57 -1.08 22.66
CA ASN A 640 32.83 -1.13 24.10
C ASN A 640 34.26 -1.59 24.46
N LEU A 641 35.00 -2.13 23.49
CA LEU A 641 36.39 -2.60 23.63
C LEU A 641 37.42 -1.64 23.03
N SER A 642 36.97 -0.49 22.49
CA SER A 642 37.79 0.55 21.84
C SER A 642 38.87 1.18 22.72
N GLY A 643 38.81 0.98 24.05
CA GLY A 643 39.86 1.39 24.99
C GLY A 643 41.00 0.37 25.19
N VAL A 644 40.86 -0.87 24.68
CA VAL A 644 41.78 -1.99 24.93
C VAL A 644 42.30 -2.62 23.63
N LEU A 645 41.46 -2.66 22.60
CA LEU A 645 41.83 -3.04 21.25
C LEU A 645 42.28 -1.81 20.46
N THR A 646 43.27 -1.99 19.59
CA THR A 646 43.67 -0.95 18.65
C THR A 646 42.65 -0.86 17.51
N GLY A 647 42.52 0.32 16.89
CA GLY A 647 41.61 0.51 15.76
C GLY A 647 41.85 -0.47 14.61
N ALA A 648 43.12 -0.83 14.35
CA ALA A 648 43.48 -1.81 13.32
C ALA A 648 43.05 -3.25 13.67
N GLU A 649 43.04 -3.61 14.95
CA GLU A 649 42.56 -4.93 15.39
C GLU A 649 41.04 -5.03 15.31
N ILE A 650 40.33 -3.93 15.64
CA ILE A 650 38.88 -3.83 15.49
C ILE A 650 38.49 -3.94 14.02
N GLU A 651 39.14 -3.18 13.15
CA GLU A 651 38.87 -3.19 11.70
C GLU A 651 39.15 -4.57 11.10
N SER A 652 40.29 -5.18 11.43
CA SER A 652 40.65 -6.50 10.93
C SER A 652 39.72 -7.61 11.44
N LEU A 653 39.30 -7.58 12.70
CA LEU A 653 38.34 -8.55 13.23
C LEU A 653 36.96 -8.36 12.58
N SER A 654 36.47 -7.14 12.46
CA SER A 654 35.18 -6.85 11.82
C SER A 654 35.14 -7.28 10.36
N GLU A 655 36.21 -7.02 9.60
CA GLU A 655 36.33 -7.43 8.20
C GLU A 655 36.34 -8.97 8.07
N LEU A 656 37.19 -9.64 8.85
CA LEU A 656 37.32 -11.11 8.77
C LEU A 656 36.04 -11.85 9.22
N VAL A 657 35.33 -11.33 10.21
CA VAL A 657 34.07 -11.93 10.68
C VAL A 657 32.92 -11.58 9.74
N GLY A 658 32.88 -10.36 9.20
CA GLY A 658 31.92 -9.96 8.17
C GLY A 658 32.05 -10.75 6.87
N ASP A 659 33.27 -11.13 6.50
CA ASP A 659 33.54 -12.01 5.36
C ASP A 659 33.37 -13.52 5.69
N PHE A 660 32.83 -13.85 6.88
CA PHE A 660 32.66 -15.23 7.38
C PHE A 660 33.96 -16.05 7.42
N ASN A 661 35.12 -15.39 7.45
CA ASN A 661 36.42 -16.05 7.51
C ASN A 661 36.83 -16.34 8.95
N PHE A 662 36.06 -17.21 9.61
CA PHE A 662 36.17 -17.47 11.05
C PHE A 662 37.50 -18.09 11.46
N GLU A 663 38.14 -18.89 10.59
CA GLU A 663 39.47 -19.45 10.87
C GLU A 663 40.55 -18.35 10.94
N ALA A 664 40.50 -17.36 10.04
CA ALA A 664 41.41 -16.22 10.08
C ALA A 664 41.07 -15.27 11.24
N ALA A 665 39.78 -15.06 11.53
CA ALA A 665 39.32 -14.28 12.67
C ALA A 665 39.79 -14.89 14.01
N LEU A 666 39.73 -16.22 14.17
CA LEU A 666 40.26 -16.92 15.36
C LEU A 666 41.77 -16.73 15.54
N LYS A 667 42.54 -16.72 14.45
CA LYS A 667 43.99 -16.44 14.50
C LYS A 667 44.26 -14.99 14.91
N CYS A 668 43.49 -14.04 14.36
CA CYS A 668 43.57 -12.63 14.73
C CYS A 668 43.24 -12.44 16.23
N LEU A 669 42.13 -13.04 16.69
CA LEU A 669 41.68 -13.00 18.07
C LEU A 669 42.68 -13.64 19.04
N SER A 670 43.33 -14.74 18.64
CA SER A 670 44.39 -15.38 19.44
C SER A 670 45.61 -14.48 19.58
N GLY A 671 46.03 -13.79 18.51
CA GLY A 671 47.14 -12.82 18.57
C GLY A 671 46.84 -11.62 19.48
N ILE A 672 45.59 -11.17 19.51
CA ILE A 672 45.10 -10.13 20.42
C ILE A 672 45.14 -10.62 21.87
N ALA A 673 44.68 -11.86 22.13
CA ALA A 673 44.71 -12.46 23.45
C ALA A 673 46.13 -12.59 24.01
N ASP A 674 47.07 -13.04 23.18
CA ASP A 674 48.49 -13.16 23.55
C ASP A 674 49.10 -11.78 23.87
N ARG A 675 48.82 -10.76 23.04
CA ARG A 675 49.29 -9.38 23.27
C ARG A 675 48.77 -8.82 24.60
N LEU A 676 47.52 -9.11 24.93
CA LEU A 676 46.87 -8.66 26.16
C LEU A 676 47.15 -9.58 27.37
N SER A 677 47.90 -10.68 27.18
CA SER A 677 48.14 -11.71 28.20
C SER A 677 46.86 -12.27 28.82
N LEU A 678 45.80 -12.42 28.00
CA LEU A 678 44.50 -12.94 28.41
C LEU A 678 44.40 -14.43 28.10
N ASN A 679 43.98 -15.23 29.08
CA ASN A 679 43.70 -16.64 28.85
C ASN A 679 42.23 -16.81 28.42
N LEU A 680 41.99 -16.99 27.12
CA LEU A 680 40.66 -17.24 26.55
C LEU A 680 40.31 -18.74 26.51
N GLN A 681 40.87 -19.57 27.39
CA GLN A 681 40.53 -21.00 27.52
C GLN A 681 39.75 -21.28 28.82
N ARG A 682 38.49 -21.74 28.64
CA ARG A 682 37.52 -22.33 29.59
C ARG A 682 37.61 -21.96 31.08
N GLU A 683 36.52 -21.37 31.58
CA GLU A 683 35.72 -22.02 32.64
C GLU A 683 34.66 -22.93 32.00
#